data_AF-A0A3Q7XDJ4-F1
#
_entry.id   AF-A0A3Q7XDJ4-F1
#
_cell.length_a   1.000
_cell.length_b   1.000
_cell.length_c   1.000
_cell.angle_alpha   90.00
_cell.angle_beta   90.00
_cell.angle_gamma   90.00
#
_symmetry.space_group_name_H-M   'P 1'
#
loop_
_entity.id
_entity.type
_entity.pdbx_description
1 polymer ?
#
loop_
_entity_poly.entity_id
_entity_poly.type
_entity_poly.pdbx_seq_one_letter_code
_entity_poly.pdbx_strand_id
1 'polypeptide(L)'
;MNFSALFIIITIILFLISHLVNSTAEPRLPRVITPFPAPKLTDLSQFQGKHKESLYWGTYRPHIYLGIRARTPQSLMAGLMWNYVEDDSYHLRHVCKQEDDLSAYGWIKHDGRDFGHQVLVDHGMILNTSFLKSKGEGSGYGGDWAVRLDVQVDRSKWNKKHESSAQLFFYLADEGGNALHLSSQNLNVHEDSLLASGSRIDIGDWQLHLKSSDDLELHYSGFHTPYFHNLSDLVEETLVTQRRKHGRMQLPDSSDDLPNVLVFQIIGGFPFTSDIILVSETNSESSRVEERLNSLTVVCLFFCSTLGISLSNELKYKEQAFDEKIEKIFNLADKVDSDSISVGKAAVGNLLGGIGYFYGQSKIALSGNPNHKEHVPYISYWPAELYTAVPCRSTFPRGFLWDEGFHQLLIWRWDIHISLDIIGHWLDLINIDGWIPREQILGAEALSRVPEEYVPQHPTNGNPPTMLLALSGIINALKNSEFNAMDRSEISLFLECAFGRLEAWFQWLNITQSGEQMSSYYWHGRDNVTTFELNPQTLSSGFDDYPRASHPSADERHLDLRCWVLLAAECMHSIEQFLNKETKPGRSYGSTAKLLSDIELLNQVFACAPPLPFFRAVAHLDISLCISAVDISLCPIQLHFDDAYGAYFDFGNHSEKIGST
;
A
#
# COMPACT_ATOMS: atom_id res chain seq x y z
N MET A 1 -1.80 44.71 -62.36
CA MET A 1 -2.15 44.03 -61.09
C MET A 1 -1.09 44.39 -60.05
N ASN A 2 -1.51 44.84 -58.88
CA ASN A 2 -0.64 45.43 -57.87
C ASN A 2 0.22 44.35 -57.19
N PHE A 3 1.54 44.44 -57.29
CA PHE A 3 2.48 43.47 -56.70
C PHE A 3 2.28 43.28 -55.19
N SER A 4 1.80 44.30 -54.48
CA SER A 4 1.49 44.21 -53.05
C SER A 4 0.32 43.28 -52.75
N ALA A 5 -0.72 43.27 -53.58
CA ALA A 5 -1.88 42.40 -53.40
C ALA A 5 -1.52 40.93 -53.63
N LEU A 6 -0.66 40.65 -54.62
CA LEU A 6 -0.18 39.30 -54.91
C LEU A 6 0.72 38.77 -53.78
N PHE A 7 1.59 39.62 -53.22
CA PHE A 7 2.44 39.25 -52.09
C PHE A 7 1.60 38.91 -50.85
N ILE A 8 0.61 39.73 -50.50
CA ILE A 8 -0.28 39.47 -49.36
C ILE A 8 -1.04 38.14 -49.54
N ILE A 9 -1.56 37.87 -50.74
CA ILE A 9 -2.27 36.62 -51.03
C ILE A 9 -1.33 35.42 -50.89
N ILE A 10 -0.10 35.50 -51.40
CA ILE A 10 0.90 34.43 -51.27
C ILE A 10 1.25 34.20 -49.79
N THR A 11 1.43 35.26 -49.00
CA THR A 11 1.74 35.12 -47.57
C THR A 11 0.57 34.51 -46.79
N ILE A 12 -0.68 34.87 -47.09
CA ILE A 12 -1.86 34.26 -46.48
C ILE A 12 -1.98 32.78 -46.87
N ILE A 13 -1.74 32.44 -48.14
CA ILE A 13 -1.74 31.05 -48.60
C ILE A 13 -0.62 30.25 -47.92
N LEU A 14 0.59 30.80 -47.81
CA LEU A 14 1.70 30.16 -47.11
C LEU A 14 1.43 30.02 -45.61
N PHE A 15 0.76 31.00 -44.98
CA PHE A 15 0.33 30.92 -43.59
C PHE A 15 -0.75 29.86 -43.38
N LEU A 16 -1.73 29.78 -44.28
CA LEU A 16 -2.78 28.76 -44.25
C LEU A 16 -2.22 27.36 -44.53
N ILE A 17 -1.29 27.20 -45.48
CA ILE A 17 -0.59 25.94 -45.74
C ILE A 17 0.28 25.59 -44.53
N SER A 18 1.03 26.53 -43.95
CA SER A 18 1.79 26.33 -42.72
C SER A 18 0.87 25.90 -41.57
N HIS A 19 -0.32 26.48 -41.45
CA HIS A 19 -1.27 26.12 -40.39
C HIS A 19 -1.98 24.79 -40.66
N LEU A 20 -2.20 24.39 -41.92
CA LEU A 20 -2.73 23.08 -42.31
C LEU A 20 -1.66 21.97 -42.23
N VAL A 21 -0.40 22.32 -42.47
CA VAL A 21 0.76 21.41 -42.42
C VAL A 21 1.29 21.30 -40.99
N ASN A 22 1.14 22.34 -40.15
CA ASN A 22 1.41 22.31 -38.70
C ASN A 22 0.18 21.97 -37.85
N SER A 23 -0.99 21.72 -38.44
CA SER A 23 -2.05 20.95 -37.75
C SER A 23 -1.73 19.44 -37.74
N THR A 24 -0.45 19.08 -37.94
CA THR A 24 0.11 17.76 -37.64
C THR A 24 -0.36 17.34 -36.26
N ALA A 25 -1.12 16.24 -36.26
CA ALA A 25 -1.68 15.56 -35.12
C ALA A 25 -0.85 15.75 -33.85
N GLU A 26 -1.48 16.16 -32.75
CA GLU A 26 -0.91 15.98 -31.42
C GLU A 26 -0.30 14.57 -31.36
N PRO A 27 0.95 14.41 -30.89
CA PRO A 27 1.57 13.11 -30.79
C PRO A 27 0.64 12.23 -29.94
N ARG A 28 -0.06 11.30 -30.60
CA ARG A 28 -0.99 10.41 -29.92
C ARG A 28 -0.15 9.58 -28.96
N LEU A 29 -0.37 9.80 -27.66
CA LEU A 29 0.23 8.96 -26.63
C LEU A 29 0.01 7.49 -26.99
N PRO A 30 1.02 6.61 -26.84
CA PRO A 30 0.82 5.19 -26.96
C PRO A 30 -0.35 4.74 -26.07
N ARG A 31 -1.22 3.88 -26.60
CA ARG A 31 -2.42 3.43 -25.89
C ARG A 31 -2.10 2.88 -24.51
N VAL A 32 -1.02 2.10 -24.42
CA VAL A 32 -0.57 1.49 -23.17
C VAL A 32 -0.29 2.48 -22.04
N ILE A 33 0.14 3.73 -22.35
CA ILE A 33 0.35 4.80 -21.35
C ILE A 33 -0.75 5.87 -21.39
N THR A 34 -1.87 5.61 -22.06
CA THR A 34 -3.00 6.53 -22.11
C THR A 34 -4.01 6.13 -21.03
N PRO A 35 -4.36 7.01 -20.07
CA PRO A 35 -5.37 6.72 -19.06
C PRO A 35 -6.71 6.33 -19.67
N PHE A 36 -7.48 5.50 -18.98
CA PHE A 36 -8.86 5.20 -19.38
C PHE A 36 -9.70 6.50 -19.41
N PRO A 37 -10.47 6.76 -20.48
CA PRO A 37 -11.14 8.04 -20.72
C PRO A 37 -12.45 8.15 -19.91
N ALA A 38 -12.33 8.17 -18.59
CA ALA A 38 -13.42 8.42 -17.65
C ALA A 38 -12.94 9.33 -16.52
N PRO A 39 -13.83 10.08 -15.86
CA PRO A 39 -13.51 10.78 -14.61
C PRO A 39 -12.83 9.84 -13.61
N LYS A 40 -11.95 10.37 -12.77
CA LYS A 40 -11.30 9.59 -11.72
C LYS A 40 -12.33 9.19 -10.68
N LEU A 41 -12.23 7.95 -10.20
CA LEU A 41 -13.04 7.49 -9.08
C LEU A 41 -12.65 8.21 -7.79
N THR A 42 -11.37 8.56 -7.63
CA THR A 42 -10.91 9.33 -6.47
C THR A 42 -11.54 10.73 -6.37
N ASP A 43 -12.12 11.26 -7.46
CA ASP A 43 -12.77 12.57 -7.48
C ASP A 43 -14.25 12.51 -7.05
N LEU A 44 -14.79 11.32 -6.77
CA LEU A 44 -16.17 11.16 -6.28
C LEU A 44 -16.36 11.90 -4.95
N SER A 45 -17.54 12.50 -4.77
CA SER A 45 -17.84 13.35 -3.61
C SER A 45 -17.66 12.66 -2.26
N GLN A 46 -17.93 11.35 -2.19
CA GLN A 46 -17.75 10.53 -0.98
C GLN A 46 -16.29 10.42 -0.54
N PHE A 47 -15.34 10.61 -1.45
CA PHE A 47 -13.91 10.63 -1.13
C PHE A 47 -13.36 12.03 -0.90
N GLN A 48 -14.18 13.08 -1.07
CA GLN A 48 -13.79 14.47 -0.86
C GLN A 48 -14.22 14.97 0.53
N GLY A 49 -13.95 16.25 0.81
CA GLY A 49 -14.39 16.91 2.04
C GLY A 49 -13.86 16.21 3.29
N LYS A 50 -14.78 15.81 4.19
CA LYS A 50 -14.44 15.19 5.48
C LYS A 50 -13.68 13.88 5.33
N HIS A 51 -13.98 13.05 4.33
CA HIS A 51 -13.27 11.78 4.14
C HIS A 51 -11.80 12.03 3.78
N LYS A 52 -11.56 12.82 2.73
CA LYS A 52 -10.20 13.22 2.31
C LYS A 52 -9.39 13.82 3.44
N GLU A 53 -10.01 14.74 4.18
CA GLU A 53 -9.37 15.42 5.28
C GLU A 53 -9.08 14.46 6.45
N SER A 54 -10.03 13.59 6.80
CA SER A 54 -9.85 12.61 7.88
C SER A 54 -8.75 11.60 7.59
N LEU A 55 -8.42 11.37 6.32
CA LEU A 55 -7.34 10.47 5.89
C LEU A 55 -6.09 11.24 5.45
N TYR A 56 -6.05 12.57 5.60
CA TYR A 56 -4.94 13.38 5.10
C TYR A 56 -3.61 12.92 5.70
N TRP A 57 -3.47 12.94 7.02
CA TRP A 57 -2.32 12.38 7.74
C TRP A 57 -2.50 10.88 8.02
N GLY A 58 -1.40 10.12 8.02
CA GLY A 58 -1.39 8.75 8.51
C GLY A 58 -0.01 8.13 8.47
N THR A 59 0.09 6.89 8.94
CA THR A 59 1.32 6.07 8.98
C THR A 59 1.68 5.49 7.61
N TYR A 60 1.50 6.30 6.55
CA TYR A 60 1.45 5.85 5.15
C TYR A 60 2.82 5.61 4.49
N ARG A 61 3.86 5.29 5.29
CA ARG A 61 5.20 4.90 4.80
C ARG A 61 5.53 3.49 5.32
N PRO A 62 4.86 2.45 4.81
CA PRO A 62 4.86 1.13 5.43
C PRO A 62 6.22 0.42 5.43
N HIS A 63 7.15 0.83 4.56
CA HIS A 63 8.52 0.33 4.51
C HIS A 63 9.39 0.74 5.71
N ILE A 64 8.96 1.71 6.52
CA ILE A 64 9.69 2.20 7.70
C ILE A 64 8.98 1.70 8.96
N TYR A 65 9.73 1.48 10.04
CA TYR A 65 9.17 1.01 11.31
C TYR A 65 8.10 1.97 11.85
N LEU A 66 8.36 3.28 11.85
CA LEU A 66 7.34 4.32 12.02
C LEU A 66 7.61 5.45 11.02
N GLY A 67 6.70 5.63 10.06
CA GLY A 67 6.78 6.70 9.08
C GLY A 67 5.41 7.34 8.87
N ILE A 68 5.35 8.67 8.98
CA ILE A 68 4.12 9.46 8.85
C ILE A 68 4.25 10.32 7.60
N ARG A 69 3.18 10.39 6.80
CA ARG A 69 3.08 11.33 5.69
C ARG A 69 1.63 11.74 5.47
N ALA A 70 1.45 12.81 4.72
CA ALA A 70 0.18 13.21 4.19
C ALA A 70 -0.11 12.53 2.83
N ARG A 71 -1.39 12.35 2.52
CA ARG A 71 -1.91 11.91 1.20
C ARG A 71 -1.87 13.07 0.21
N THR A 72 -0.66 13.50 -0.12
CA THR A 72 -0.36 14.53 -1.12
C THR A 72 0.95 14.19 -1.84
N PRO A 73 1.10 14.51 -3.14
CA PRO A 73 2.29 14.20 -3.93
C PRO A 73 3.62 14.69 -3.36
N GLN A 74 3.61 15.85 -2.69
CA GLN A 74 4.78 16.42 -2.02
C GLN A 74 4.43 16.64 -0.55
N SER A 75 4.78 15.70 0.32
CA SER A 75 4.36 15.72 1.72
C SER A 75 5.39 16.38 2.63
N LEU A 76 4.93 16.97 3.74
CA LEU A 76 5.74 16.98 4.96
C LEU A 76 5.70 15.58 5.55
N MET A 77 6.85 14.96 5.78
CA MET A 77 6.99 13.58 6.24
C MET A 77 7.71 13.55 7.57
N ALA A 78 7.40 12.55 8.39
CA ALA A 78 8.13 12.26 9.61
C ALA A 78 8.53 10.79 9.69
N GLY A 79 9.47 10.47 10.56
CA GLY A 79 9.74 9.09 10.91
C GLY A 79 10.69 8.93 12.09
N LEU A 80 10.80 7.68 12.53
CA LEU A 80 11.60 7.27 13.68
C LEU A 80 12.77 6.39 13.23
N MET A 81 13.93 6.62 13.84
CA MET A 81 15.07 5.71 13.84
C MET A 81 15.50 5.46 15.28
N TRP A 82 16.27 4.41 15.52
CA TRP A 82 16.93 4.21 16.81
C TRP A 82 18.21 3.41 16.63
N ASN A 83 19.14 3.58 17.56
CA ASN A 83 20.35 2.77 17.58
C ASN A 83 20.16 1.52 18.44
N TYR A 84 20.67 0.42 17.93
CA TYR A 84 21.00 -0.77 18.69
C TYR A 84 22.52 -0.95 18.70
N VAL A 85 23.07 -1.41 19.82
CA VAL A 85 24.52 -1.62 19.98
C VAL A 85 24.80 -3.08 20.21
N GLU A 86 25.60 -3.71 19.35
CA GLU A 86 26.04 -5.09 19.47
C GLU A 86 27.56 -5.16 19.28
N ASP A 87 28.28 -5.78 20.22
CA ASP A 87 29.74 -5.93 20.15
C ASP A 87 30.51 -4.65 19.75
N ASP A 88 30.18 -3.52 20.39
CA ASP A 88 30.72 -2.16 20.14
C ASP A 88 30.43 -1.56 18.73
N SER A 89 29.62 -2.28 17.94
CA SER A 89 29.08 -1.86 16.65
C SER A 89 27.68 -1.26 16.84
N TYR A 90 27.42 -0.15 16.14
CA TYR A 90 26.15 0.55 16.20
C TYR A 90 25.35 0.22 14.94
N HIS A 91 24.08 -0.11 15.12
CA HIS A 91 23.16 -0.48 14.07
C HIS A 91 21.97 0.48 14.13
N LEU A 92 21.85 1.35 13.13
CA LEU A 92 20.72 2.28 13.01
C LEU A 92 19.53 1.54 12.39
N ARG A 93 18.41 1.49 13.11
CA ARG A 93 17.15 0.93 12.62
C ARG A 93 16.30 2.03 12.01
N HIS A 94 15.69 1.78 10.85
CA HIS A 94 14.80 2.75 10.19
C HIS A 94 13.83 2.05 9.23
N VAL A 95 14.37 1.49 8.15
CA VAL A 95 13.63 0.67 7.18
C VAL A 95 13.39 -0.70 7.79
N CYS A 96 12.19 -1.27 7.60
CA CYS A 96 11.88 -2.62 8.02
C CYS A 96 12.76 -3.61 7.24
N LYS A 97 13.66 -4.30 7.92
CA LYS A 97 14.53 -5.31 7.29
C LYS A 97 14.47 -6.61 8.09
N GLN A 98 14.32 -7.73 7.38
CA GLN A 98 14.34 -9.05 8.01
C GLN A 98 15.69 -9.33 8.69
N GLU A 99 16.78 -8.79 8.12
CA GLU A 99 18.14 -8.90 8.65
C GLU A 99 18.38 -8.13 9.96
N ASP A 100 17.45 -7.25 10.38
CA ASP A 100 17.57 -6.58 11.67
C ASP A 100 17.34 -7.53 12.87
N ASP A 101 16.72 -8.69 12.63
CA ASP A 101 16.42 -9.74 13.61
C ASP A 101 15.70 -9.24 14.89
N LEU A 102 14.76 -8.30 14.72
CA LEU A 102 13.84 -7.92 15.79
C LEU A 102 13.04 -9.15 16.22
N SER A 103 12.97 -9.40 17.53
CA SER A 103 12.20 -10.52 18.08
C SER A 103 10.70 -10.41 17.78
N ALA A 104 10.20 -9.18 17.67
CA ALA A 104 8.85 -8.89 17.20
C ALA A 104 8.76 -7.43 16.72
N TYR A 105 8.00 -7.19 15.66
CA TYR A 105 7.49 -5.84 15.39
C TYR A 105 6.13 -5.91 14.70
N GLY A 106 5.26 -4.93 15.01
CA GLY A 106 4.00 -4.80 14.29
C GLY A 106 2.98 -3.92 14.98
N TRP A 107 1.99 -3.51 14.21
CA TRP A 107 0.81 -2.82 14.72
C TRP A 107 -0.12 -3.85 15.38
N ILE A 108 -0.17 -3.84 16.71
CA ILE A 108 -1.06 -4.73 17.46
C ILE A 108 -2.51 -4.22 17.37
N LYS A 109 -2.68 -2.90 17.24
CA LYS A 109 -3.96 -2.24 17.01
C LYS A 109 -3.75 -1.06 16.08
N HIS A 110 -4.58 -0.91 15.05
CA HIS A 110 -4.57 0.24 14.15
C HIS A 110 -5.93 0.36 13.50
N ASP A 111 -6.56 1.52 13.50
CA ASP A 111 -7.93 1.68 12.99
C ASP A 111 -7.99 2.16 11.53
N GLY A 112 -6.84 2.52 10.95
CA GLY A 112 -6.72 3.03 9.58
C GLY A 112 -7.15 4.49 9.42
N ARG A 113 -7.55 5.16 10.51
CA ARG A 113 -7.97 6.56 10.52
C ARG A 113 -7.13 7.38 11.47
N ASP A 114 -7.37 7.29 12.77
CA ASP A 114 -6.83 8.23 13.75
C ASP A 114 -6.07 7.61 14.90
N PHE A 115 -5.95 6.28 14.95
CA PHE A 115 -5.27 5.58 16.04
C PHE A 115 -4.41 4.40 15.55
N GLY A 116 -3.22 4.27 16.15
CA GLY A 116 -2.36 3.11 16.02
C GLY A 116 -1.54 2.86 17.28
N HIS A 117 -1.30 1.60 17.59
CA HIS A 117 -0.38 1.14 18.63
C HIS A 117 0.48 -0.01 18.09
N GLN A 118 1.78 0.23 18.04
CA GLN A 118 2.78 -0.71 17.55
C GLN A 118 3.79 -1.04 18.65
N VAL A 119 4.20 -2.30 18.66
CA VAL A 119 5.22 -2.84 19.57
C VAL A 119 6.42 -3.24 18.73
N LEU A 120 7.62 -2.84 19.16
CA LEU A 120 8.91 -3.20 18.56
C LEU A 120 9.78 -3.79 19.67
N VAL A 121 10.31 -5.00 19.47
CA VAL A 121 11.18 -5.70 20.41
C VAL A 121 12.53 -5.96 19.75
N ASP A 122 13.52 -5.16 20.11
CA ASP A 122 14.87 -5.19 19.55
C ASP A 122 15.86 -5.59 20.64
N HIS A 123 16.27 -6.87 20.64
CA HIS A 123 17.32 -7.40 21.52
C HIS A 123 17.18 -7.04 23.02
N GLY A 124 15.95 -7.04 23.53
CA GLY A 124 15.62 -6.75 24.94
C GLY A 124 15.15 -5.32 25.21
N MET A 125 15.33 -4.38 24.28
CA MET A 125 14.61 -3.11 24.29
C MET A 125 13.20 -3.33 23.74
N ILE A 126 12.20 -2.77 24.43
CA ILE A 126 10.80 -2.76 24.00
C ILE A 126 10.45 -1.31 23.72
N LEU A 127 10.24 -0.97 22.46
CA LEU A 127 9.83 0.35 22.00
C LEU A 127 8.37 0.27 21.55
N ASN A 128 7.49 0.89 22.32
CA ASN A 128 6.09 1.05 21.98
C ASN A 128 5.90 2.40 21.28
N THR A 129 5.26 2.41 20.12
CA THR A 129 4.91 3.63 19.38
C THR A 129 3.40 3.72 19.24
N SER A 130 2.80 4.78 19.78
CA SER A 130 1.36 5.06 19.62
C SER A 130 1.15 6.31 18.78
N PHE A 131 0.31 6.23 17.76
CA PHE A 131 -0.07 7.33 16.89
C PHE A 131 -1.52 7.75 17.17
N LEU A 132 -1.76 9.05 17.29
CA LEU A 132 -3.09 9.62 17.46
C LEU A 132 -3.26 10.86 16.58
N LYS A 133 -4.39 10.98 15.91
CA LYS A 133 -4.83 12.24 15.27
C LYS A 133 -5.94 12.89 16.06
N SER A 134 -5.93 14.21 16.11
CA SER A 134 -6.98 15.01 16.71
C SER A 134 -7.32 16.20 15.82
N LYS A 135 -8.60 16.54 15.74
CA LYS A 135 -9.06 17.73 15.04
C LYS A 135 -9.83 18.62 16.00
N GLY A 136 -9.16 19.62 16.53
CA GLY A 136 -9.75 20.66 17.38
C GLY A 136 -10.20 21.90 16.59
N GLU A 137 -10.95 22.78 17.23
CA GLU A 137 -11.25 24.11 16.68
C GLU A 137 -9.93 24.86 16.41
N GLY A 138 -9.79 25.43 15.22
CA GLY A 138 -8.57 26.14 14.81
C GLY A 138 -7.44 25.23 14.34
N SER A 139 -7.66 23.92 14.16
CA SER A 139 -6.70 23.07 13.46
C SER A 139 -6.72 23.33 11.95
N GLY A 140 -5.57 23.21 11.31
CA GLY A 140 -5.42 23.24 9.86
C GLY A 140 -6.01 21.99 9.18
N TYR A 141 -5.85 21.91 7.86
CA TYR A 141 -6.35 20.79 7.08
C TYR A 141 -5.74 19.47 7.56
N GLY A 142 -6.57 18.47 7.82
CA GLY A 142 -6.14 17.15 8.31
C GLY A 142 -5.91 17.06 9.82
N GLY A 143 -5.99 18.18 10.54
CA GLY A 143 -5.84 18.24 11.99
C GLY A 143 -4.39 18.11 12.48
N ASP A 144 -4.28 17.90 13.78
CA ASP A 144 -3.03 17.73 14.52
C ASP A 144 -2.77 16.24 14.76
N TRP A 145 -1.52 15.87 15.04
CA TRP A 145 -1.18 14.50 15.39
C TRP A 145 -0.11 14.43 16.48
N ALA A 146 -0.14 13.33 17.22
CA ALA A 146 0.83 13.01 18.27
C ALA A 146 1.36 11.59 18.11
N VAL A 147 2.63 11.42 18.44
CA VAL A 147 3.32 10.14 18.56
C VAL A 147 3.84 10.00 19.98
N ARG A 148 3.41 8.98 20.69
CA ARG A 148 4.01 8.58 21.96
C ARG A 148 5.07 7.53 21.71
N LEU A 149 6.27 7.78 22.24
CA LEU A 149 7.38 6.84 22.32
C LEU A 149 7.48 6.40 23.78
N ASP A 150 7.28 5.11 24.02
CA ASP A 150 7.42 4.50 25.33
C ASP A 150 8.50 3.42 25.27
N VAL A 151 9.58 3.65 25.99
CA VAL A 151 10.81 2.85 25.91
C VAL A 151 11.02 2.10 27.20
N GLN A 152 11.01 0.78 27.10
CA GLN A 152 11.18 -0.15 28.20
C GLN A 152 12.30 -1.14 27.90
N VAL A 153 12.74 -1.86 28.95
CA VAL A 153 13.80 -2.86 28.83
C VAL A 153 13.41 -4.13 29.57
N ASP A 154 13.49 -5.26 28.89
CA ASP A 154 13.49 -6.58 29.51
C ASP A 154 14.86 -6.85 30.14
N ARG A 155 14.96 -6.62 31.45
CA ARG A 155 16.20 -6.79 32.23
C ARG A 155 16.78 -8.21 32.18
N SER A 156 15.99 -9.22 31.79
CA SER A 156 16.47 -10.60 31.66
C SER A 156 17.26 -10.83 30.36
N LYS A 157 16.93 -10.08 29.31
CA LYS A 157 17.56 -10.15 27.98
C LYS A 157 18.56 -9.02 27.73
N TRP A 158 18.40 -7.89 28.42
CA TRP A 158 19.28 -6.75 28.31
C TRP A 158 20.65 -7.00 28.92
N ASN A 159 21.68 -7.08 28.08
CA ASN A 159 23.04 -7.25 28.53
C ASN A 159 23.55 -5.97 29.23
N LYS A 160 24.15 -6.10 30.42
CA LYS A 160 24.65 -4.96 31.23
C LYS A 160 25.81 -4.20 30.59
N LYS A 161 26.34 -4.65 29.44
CA LYS A 161 27.36 -3.95 28.65
C LYS A 161 26.77 -2.90 27.69
N HIS A 162 25.47 -2.93 27.41
CA HIS A 162 24.81 -1.93 26.56
C HIS A 162 24.65 -0.60 27.31
N GLU A 163 24.59 0.50 26.55
CA GLU A 163 24.43 1.86 27.07
C GLU A 163 23.27 1.95 28.09
N SER A 164 23.42 2.80 29.11
CA SER A 164 22.40 3.05 30.14
C SER A 164 21.19 3.84 29.63
N SER A 165 21.18 4.19 28.36
CA SER A 165 20.22 5.08 27.71
C SER A 165 19.83 4.55 26.33
N ALA A 166 18.59 4.80 25.92
CA ALA A 166 18.18 4.62 24.54
C ALA A 166 18.53 5.87 23.72
N GLN A 167 18.87 5.68 22.45
CA GLN A 167 19.06 6.77 21.49
C GLN A 167 18.03 6.63 20.36
N LEU A 168 17.05 7.52 20.35
CA LEU A 168 16.04 7.60 19.30
C LEU A 168 16.35 8.80 18.39
N PHE A 169 15.96 8.73 17.12
CA PHE A 169 16.06 9.84 16.18
C PHE A 169 14.70 10.06 15.55
N PHE A 170 14.14 11.25 15.73
CA PHE A 170 12.90 11.65 15.06
C PHE A 170 13.21 12.71 14.02
N TYR A 171 12.71 12.54 12.80
CA TYR A 171 12.96 13.51 11.73
C TYR A 171 11.67 14.07 11.14
N LEU A 172 11.78 15.29 10.62
CA LEU A 172 10.84 15.91 9.68
C LEU A 172 11.57 16.16 8.35
N ALA A 173 10.87 15.95 7.24
CA ALA A 173 11.36 16.22 5.89
C ALA A 173 10.25 16.81 5.01
N ASP A 174 10.50 17.91 4.31
CA ASP A 174 9.56 18.49 3.34
C ASP A 174 9.93 18.09 1.91
N GLU A 175 9.11 17.22 1.28
CA GLU A 175 9.33 16.74 -0.09
C GLU A 175 9.18 17.84 -1.15
N GLY A 176 8.51 18.96 -0.82
CA GLY A 176 8.43 20.14 -1.66
C GLY A 176 9.72 20.97 -1.66
N GLY A 177 10.69 20.64 -0.80
CA GLY A 177 11.96 21.36 -0.68
C GLY A 177 11.85 22.67 0.12
N ASN A 178 10.73 22.88 0.83
CA ASN A 178 10.58 24.03 1.70
C ASN A 178 11.55 23.95 2.88
N ALA A 179 12.15 25.09 3.23
CA ALA A 179 13.02 25.16 4.39
C ALA A 179 12.22 25.01 5.69
N LEU A 180 12.76 24.20 6.61
CA LEU A 180 12.27 23.99 7.95
C LEU A 180 13.01 24.93 8.90
N HIS A 181 12.28 25.53 9.84
CA HIS A 181 12.87 26.41 10.84
C HIS A 181 13.12 25.65 12.12
N LEU A 182 14.39 25.58 12.53
CA LEU A 182 14.78 25.05 13.83
C LEU A 182 14.49 26.08 14.92
N SER A 183 13.85 25.66 16.01
CA SER A 183 13.69 26.48 17.20
C SER A 183 14.91 26.30 18.13
N SER A 184 15.61 27.40 18.43
CA SER A 184 16.85 27.40 19.22
C SER A 184 16.64 27.68 20.72
N GLN A 185 15.39 27.76 21.18
CA GLN A 185 15.08 28.08 22.58
C GLN A 185 14.91 26.81 23.41
N ASN A 186 15.77 26.64 24.43
CA ASN A 186 15.69 25.65 25.51
C ASN A 186 15.75 24.16 25.06
N LEU A 187 16.94 23.70 24.68
CA LEU A 187 17.25 22.27 24.39
C LEU A 187 17.37 21.40 25.66
N ASN A 188 17.21 21.96 26.87
CA ASN A 188 17.03 21.17 28.09
C ASN A 188 15.53 20.92 28.25
N VAL A 189 15.09 19.70 27.93
CA VAL A 189 13.67 19.30 27.97
C VAL A 189 13.24 19.14 29.43
N HIS A 190 12.77 20.22 30.06
CA HIS A 190 11.86 20.11 31.19
C HIS A 190 10.50 20.65 30.71
N GLU A 191 9.50 19.76 30.63
CA GLU A 191 8.08 19.99 30.33
C GLU A 191 7.66 20.19 28.84
N ASP A 192 8.18 21.16 28.10
CA ASP A 192 7.78 21.43 26.69
C ASP A 192 8.91 22.08 25.88
N SER A 193 9.31 21.47 24.76
CA SER A 193 10.30 22.01 23.84
C SER A 193 9.73 22.12 22.43
N LEU A 194 9.58 23.35 21.93
CA LEU A 194 9.35 23.63 20.51
C LEU A 194 10.63 23.26 19.74
N LEU A 195 10.54 22.25 18.88
CA LEU A 195 11.66 21.71 18.10
C LEU A 195 11.80 22.40 16.74
N ALA A 196 10.72 22.47 16.00
CA ALA A 196 10.71 22.97 14.62
C ALA A 196 9.41 23.69 14.30
N SER A 197 9.46 24.53 13.28
CA SER A 197 8.28 25.15 12.68
C SER A 197 8.45 25.32 11.18
N GLY A 198 7.34 25.57 10.50
CA GLY A 198 7.31 25.87 9.08
C GLY A 198 5.93 26.31 8.64
N SER A 199 5.77 26.47 7.33
CA SER A 199 4.50 26.85 6.72
C SER A 199 4.30 26.06 5.45
N ARG A 200 3.07 25.61 5.21
CA ARG A 200 2.67 24.99 3.95
C ARG A 200 1.29 25.46 3.54
N ILE A 201 1.04 25.43 2.24
CA ILE A 201 -0.25 25.89 1.69
C ILE A 201 -1.43 25.01 2.06
N ASP A 202 -1.19 23.74 2.38
CA ASP A 202 -2.20 22.75 2.71
C ASP A 202 -2.61 22.80 4.19
N ILE A 203 -1.65 22.86 5.11
CA ILE A 203 -1.89 22.79 6.58
C ILE A 203 -1.64 24.10 7.34
N GLY A 204 -1.28 25.17 6.63
CA GLY A 204 -0.91 26.45 7.21
C GLY A 204 0.44 26.41 7.94
N ASP A 205 0.60 27.33 8.89
CA ASP A 205 1.77 27.37 9.77
C ASP A 205 1.69 26.25 10.79
N TRP A 206 2.81 25.55 11.00
CA TRP A 206 2.84 24.37 11.88
C TRP A 206 4.05 24.41 12.80
N GLN A 207 3.93 23.71 13.92
CA GLN A 207 4.96 23.55 14.95
C GLN A 207 5.10 22.08 15.36
N LEU A 208 6.34 21.65 15.60
CA LEU A 208 6.68 20.35 16.17
C LEU A 208 7.18 20.53 17.59
N HIS A 209 6.58 19.80 18.53
CA HIS A 209 6.90 19.84 19.95
C HIS A 209 7.39 18.48 20.44
N LEU A 210 8.28 18.49 21.42
CA LEU A 210 8.66 17.34 22.23
C LEU A 210 8.30 17.62 23.69
N LYS A 211 7.52 16.73 24.29
CA LYS A 211 7.18 16.77 25.71
C LYS A 211 7.59 15.48 26.39
N SER A 212 8.20 15.59 27.57
CA SER A 212 8.51 14.44 28.41
C SER A 212 8.52 14.86 29.88
N SER A 213 8.14 13.93 30.74
CA SER A 213 8.32 14.04 32.20
C SER A 213 9.69 13.54 32.66
N ASP A 214 10.41 12.85 31.78
CA ASP A 214 11.74 12.30 32.04
C ASP A 214 12.82 13.28 31.56
N ASP A 215 14.01 13.19 32.16
CA ASP A 215 15.15 13.99 31.74
C ASP A 215 15.73 13.45 30.43
N LEU A 216 15.59 14.23 29.35
CA LEU A 216 16.07 13.88 28.01
C LEU A 216 17.19 14.81 27.56
N GLU A 217 18.25 14.24 26.99
CA GLU A 217 19.27 14.98 26.24
C GLU A 217 18.88 15.02 24.75
N LEU A 218 18.97 16.20 24.14
CA LEU A 218 18.53 16.45 22.78
C LEU A 218 19.69 17.00 21.94
N HIS A 219 19.94 16.36 20.79
CA HIS A 219 20.84 16.87 19.75
C HIS A 219 20.13 16.95 18.41
N TYR A 220 20.66 17.74 17.47
CA TYR A 220 20.03 17.88 16.16
C TYR A 220 20.99 17.94 14.97
N SER A 221 20.45 17.68 13.78
CA SER A 221 21.08 17.98 12.51
C SER A 221 20.07 18.44 11.48
N GLY A 222 20.38 19.53 10.79
CA GLY A 222 19.61 20.00 9.65
C GLY A 222 20.35 19.73 8.35
N PHE A 223 19.64 19.16 7.37
CA PHE A 223 20.19 18.80 6.07
C PHE A 223 19.38 19.43 4.94
N HIS A 224 20.05 19.77 3.84
CA HIS A 224 19.41 20.12 2.58
C HIS A 224 19.63 19.03 1.53
N THR A 225 18.61 18.22 1.23
CA THR A 225 18.72 17.09 0.28
C THR A 225 17.42 16.81 -0.48
N PRO A 226 17.49 16.46 -1.78
CA PRO A 226 16.34 15.95 -2.52
C PRO A 226 16.15 14.42 -2.39
N TYR A 227 17.05 13.71 -1.70
CA TYR A 227 17.11 12.25 -1.69
C TYR A 227 16.55 11.63 -0.40
N PHE A 228 15.23 11.68 -0.22
CA PHE A 228 14.55 11.21 1.00
C PHE A 228 14.63 9.70 1.26
N HIS A 229 14.91 8.90 0.22
CA HIS A 229 15.03 7.44 0.35
C HIS A 229 16.33 7.01 1.08
N ASN A 230 17.32 7.90 1.20
CA ASN A 230 18.63 7.63 1.82
C ASN A 230 18.86 8.42 3.12
N LEU A 231 17.80 8.82 3.82
CA LEU A 231 17.94 9.60 5.07
C LEU A 231 18.70 8.85 6.16
N SER A 232 18.58 7.52 6.22
CA SER A 232 19.36 6.72 7.18
C SER A 232 20.84 6.80 6.93
N ASP A 233 21.27 6.70 5.66
CA ASP A 233 22.68 6.76 5.29
C ASP A 233 23.29 8.11 5.71
N LEU A 234 22.54 9.20 5.52
CA LEU A 234 22.97 10.54 5.91
C LEU A 234 23.16 10.69 7.43
N VAL A 235 22.23 10.13 8.23
CA VAL A 235 22.33 10.12 9.69
C VAL A 235 23.51 9.24 10.15
N GLU A 236 23.66 8.06 9.57
CA GLU A 236 24.74 7.13 9.89
C GLU A 236 26.13 7.73 9.57
N GLU A 237 26.31 8.31 8.38
CA GLU A 237 27.54 9.00 7.99
C GLU A 237 27.89 10.15 8.95
N THR A 238 26.87 10.90 9.38
CA THR A 238 27.03 11.98 10.35
C THR A 238 27.51 11.45 11.69
N LEU A 239 26.86 10.41 12.22
CA LEU A 239 27.23 9.78 13.50
C LEU A 239 28.63 9.16 13.45
N VAL A 240 28.98 8.46 12.38
CA VAL A 240 30.33 7.89 12.18
C VAL A 240 31.39 9.00 12.19
N THR A 241 31.09 10.13 11.55
CA THR A 241 31.98 11.29 11.54
C THR A 241 32.15 11.90 12.93
N GLN A 242 31.06 12.04 13.69
CA GLN A 242 31.07 12.55 15.06
C GLN A 242 31.85 11.62 16.00
N ARG A 243 31.67 10.29 15.89
CA ARG A 243 32.43 9.31 16.67
C ARG A 243 33.92 9.41 16.38
N ARG A 244 34.32 9.55 15.11
CA ARG A 244 35.73 9.67 14.71
C ARG A 244 36.38 10.96 15.22
N LYS A 245 35.65 12.08 15.22
CA LYS A 245 36.19 13.41 15.59
C LYS A 245 36.14 13.67 17.10
N HIS A 246 35.06 13.27 17.76
CA HIS A 246 34.73 13.66 19.13
C HIS A 246 34.58 12.47 20.09
N GLY A 247 34.61 11.23 19.58
CA GLY A 247 34.46 10.03 20.40
C GLY A 247 33.05 9.80 20.92
N ARG A 248 32.05 10.52 20.39
CA ARG A 248 30.63 10.44 20.82
C ARG A 248 29.72 10.12 19.64
N MET A 249 28.68 9.34 19.90
CA MET A 249 27.60 9.04 18.95
C MET A 249 26.46 10.05 19.12
N GLN A 250 26.80 11.34 19.01
CA GLN A 250 25.85 12.45 19.14
C GLN A 250 25.77 13.21 17.82
N LEU A 251 24.60 13.71 17.45
CA LEU A 251 24.47 14.65 16.34
C LEU A 251 25.24 15.97 16.64
N PRO A 252 25.79 16.65 15.62
CA PRO A 252 26.66 17.83 15.78
C PRO A 252 26.03 19.10 16.35
N ASP A 253 24.71 19.17 16.51
CA ASP A 253 23.98 20.42 16.79
C ASP A 253 24.26 21.50 15.74
N SER A 254 24.18 21.11 14.47
CA SER A 254 24.42 21.97 13.32
C SER A 254 23.35 21.79 12.24
N SER A 255 23.12 22.82 11.44
CA SER A 255 22.20 22.76 10.32
C SER A 255 22.84 23.35 9.07
N ASP A 256 22.57 22.73 7.92
CA ASP A 256 22.78 23.35 6.61
C ASP A 256 21.96 24.65 6.48
N ASP A 257 22.34 25.48 5.51
CA ASP A 257 21.53 26.63 5.10
C ASP A 257 20.20 26.14 4.49
N LEU A 258 19.08 26.66 4.99
CA LEU A 258 17.72 26.33 4.52
C LEU A 258 17.45 24.80 4.52
N PRO A 259 17.55 24.12 5.68
CA PRO A 259 17.40 22.68 5.76
C PRO A 259 15.97 22.28 5.38
N ASN A 260 15.80 21.35 4.45
CA ASN A 260 14.47 20.75 4.18
C ASN A 260 14.26 19.45 4.96
N VAL A 261 15.26 19.03 5.75
CA VAL A 261 15.21 17.90 6.67
C VAL A 261 15.80 18.31 8.01
N LEU A 262 15.09 18.02 9.10
CA LEU A 262 15.59 18.17 10.47
C LEU A 262 15.53 16.82 11.16
N VAL A 263 16.62 16.40 11.79
CA VAL A 263 16.72 15.17 12.58
C VAL A 263 17.05 15.55 14.01
N PHE A 264 16.27 15.02 14.96
CA PHE A 264 16.42 15.23 16.39
C PHE A 264 16.79 13.92 17.06
N GLN A 265 17.96 13.85 17.68
CA GLN A 265 18.39 12.73 18.51
C GLN A 265 17.92 12.96 19.95
N ILE A 266 17.14 12.01 20.46
CA ILE A 266 16.56 12.00 21.80
C ILE A 266 17.24 10.90 22.60
N ILE A 267 17.94 11.27 23.66
CA ILE A 267 18.69 10.35 24.53
C ILE A 267 18.05 10.34 25.91
N GLY A 268 17.59 9.16 26.36
CA GLY A 268 16.89 9.00 27.64
C GLY A 268 17.26 7.71 28.37
N GLY A 269 17.32 7.77 29.71
CA GLY A 269 17.56 6.60 30.56
C GLY A 269 16.34 5.67 30.64
N PHE A 270 16.54 4.37 30.82
CA PHE A 270 15.43 3.41 30.85
C PHE A 270 14.71 3.31 32.21
N PRO A 271 13.37 3.18 32.26
CA PRO A 271 12.43 3.46 31.17
C PRO A 271 12.18 4.97 31.01
N PHE A 272 11.72 5.39 29.84
CA PHE A 272 11.23 6.75 29.64
C PHE A 272 10.05 6.81 28.67
N THR A 273 9.27 7.88 28.76
CA THR A 273 8.18 8.18 27.84
C THR A 273 8.32 9.60 27.29
N SER A 274 8.11 9.77 25.99
CA SER A 274 8.10 11.09 25.35
C SER A 274 7.00 11.19 24.30
N ASP A 275 6.38 12.36 24.21
CA ASP A 275 5.34 12.69 23.24
C ASP A 275 5.89 13.68 22.20
N ILE A 276 5.76 13.34 20.92
CA ILE A 276 6.11 14.20 19.79
C ILE A 276 4.82 14.66 19.12
N ILE A 277 4.62 15.96 18.99
CA ILE A 277 3.32 16.54 18.64
C ILE A 277 3.51 17.52 17.50
N LEU A 278 2.75 17.35 16.42
CA LEU A 278 2.63 18.34 15.36
C LEU A 278 1.29 19.07 15.48
N VAL A 279 1.36 20.38 15.61
CA VAL A 279 0.20 21.27 15.66
C VAL A 279 0.19 22.16 14.42
N SER A 280 -0.97 22.22 13.77
CA SER A 280 -1.25 22.97 12.55
C SER A 280 -1.98 24.29 12.84
N GLU A 281 -1.96 25.20 11.87
CA GLU A 281 -2.55 26.55 11.91
C GLU A 281 -2.15 27.36 13.17
N THR A 282 -0.84 27.45 13.45
CA THR A 282 -0.30 28.06 14.67
C THR A 282 -0.29 29.59 14.67
N ASN A 283 -0.74 30.24 13.58
CA ASN A 283 -0.99 31.68 13.53
C ASN A 283 -2.26 32.12 14.28
N SER A 284 -3.03 31.17 14.81
CA SER A 284 -4.16 31.41 15.70
C SER A 284 -3.72 31.93 17.08
N GLU A 285 -4.65 32.41 17.91
CA GLU A 285 -4.35 32.90 19.27
C GLU A 285 -3.51 31.87 20.05
N SER A 286 -2.37 32.30 20.63
CA SER A 286 -1.40 31.40 21.27
C SER A 286 -2.01 30.50 22.37
N SER A 287 -3.04 31.00 23.06
CA SER A 287 -3.81 30.24 24.06
C SER A 287 -4.50 29.01 23.48
N ARG A 288 -4.95 29.05 22.20
CA ARG A 288 -5.59 27.93 21.51
C ARG A 288 -4.57 26.86 21.09
N VAL A 289 -3.37 27.29 20.69
CA VAL A 289 -2.25 26.37 20.41
C VAL A 289 -1.86 25.64 21.70
N GLU A 290 -1.75 26.36 22.81
CA GLU A 290 -1.43 25.79 24.12
C GLU A 290 -2.51 24.82 24.63
N GLU A 291 -3.80 25.14 24.44
CA GLU A 291 -4.91 24.23 24.78
C GLU A 291 -4.86 22.92 23.97
N ARG A 292 -4.63 23.02 22.66
CA ARG A 292 -4.48 21.84 21.78
C ARG A 292 -3.26 21.01 22.17
N LEU A 293 -2.12 21.65 22.43
CA LEU A 293 -0.92 20.98 22.94
C LEU A 293 -1.22 20.24 24.24
N ASN A 294 -1.91 20.87 25.19
CA ASN A 294 -2.25 20.26 26.48
C ASN A 294 -3.23 19.08 26.34
N SER A 295 -4.13 19.10 25.35
CA SER A 295 -4.98 17.93 25.06
C SER A 295 -4.20 16.75 24.49
N LEU A 296 -3.07 17.02 23.81
CA LEU A 296 -2.22 16.04 23.16
C LEU A 296 -1.03 15.60 24.03
N THR A 297 -1.03 15.90 25.34
CA THR A 297 0.07 15.57 26.25
C THR A 297 -0.38 14.82 27.50
N VAL A 298 0.59 14.25 28.21
CA VAL A 298 0.42 13.86 29.61
C VAL A 298 0.41 15.11 30.46
N VAL A 299 -0.74 15.43 31.06
CA VAL A 299 -0.78 16.38 32.17
C VAL A 299 -1.46 15.70 33.34
N CYS A 300 -0.67 15.15 34.26
CA CYS A 300 -1.14 14.74 35.58
C CYS A 300 -1.15 15.97 36.50
N LEU A 301 -1.93 17.01 36.16
CA LEU A 301 -2.10 18.16 37.06
C LEU A 301 -3.36 17.94 37.89
N PHE A 302 -3.13 17.68 39.18
CA PHE A 302 -4.13 17.64 40.25
C PHE A 302 -4.92 18.97 40.43
N PHE A 303 -4.71 19.99 39.58
CA PHE A 303 -5.16 21.37 39.84
C PHE A 303 -5.69 22.19 38.65
N CYS A 304 -5.95 21.63 37.46
CA CYS A 304 -6.62 22.40 36.39
C CYS A 304 -8.03 21.88 36.10
N SER A 305 -9.02 22.60 36.60
CA SER A 305 -10.45 22.33 36.42
C SER A 305 -10.99 23.04 35.17
N THR A 306 -10.64 22.55 33.98
CA THR A 306 -11.34 22.84 32.72
C THR A 306 -11.07 21.69 31.75
N LEU A 307 -12.10 21.25 31.02
CA LEU A 307 -12.15 20.00 30.25
C LEU A 307 -10.96 19.83 29.28
N GLY A 308 -9.96 19.03 29.65
CA GLY A 308 -8.93 18.52 28.75
C GLY A 308 -8.75 17.02 28.99
N ILE A 309 -9.05 16.19 27.98
CA ILE A 309 -8.76 14.75 28.01
C ILE A 309 -7.25 14.62 27.73
N SER A 310 -6.47 14.04 28.64
CA SER A 310 -5.05 13.77 28.38
C SER A 310 -4.87 12.75 27.25
N LEU A 311 -3.80 12.87 26.45
CA LEU A 311 -3.41 11.89 25.42
C LEU A 311 -3.49 10.43 25.90
N SER A 312 -3.09 10.16 27.16
CA SER A 312 -3.19 8.82 27.76
C SER A 312 -4.62 8.28 27.84
N ASN A 313 -5.60 9.15 28.11
CA ASN A 313 -7.00 8.76 28.19
C ASN A 313 -7.59 8.54 26.80
N GLU A 314 -7.23 9.37 25.83
CA GLU A 314 -7.68 9.23 24.45
C GLU A 314 -7.11 7.95 23.80
N LEU A 315 -5.82 7.67 24.00
CA LEU A 315 -5.22 6.42 23.54
C LEU A 315 -5.93 5.19 24.12
N LYS A 316 -6.26 5.19 25.42
CA LYS A 316 -7.03 4.10 26.06
C LYS A 316 -8.44 3.99 25.51
N TYR A 317 -9.11 5.11 25.27
CA TYR A 317 -10.44 5.14 24.69
C TYR A 317 -10.43 4.54 23.27
N LYS A 318 -9.48 4.95 22.43
CA LYS A 318 -9.31 4.42 21.07
C LYS A 318 -8.94 2.93 21.07
N GLU A 319 -8.10 2.52 22.01
CA GLU A 319 -7.76 1.12 22.21
C GLU A 319 -8.99 0.26 22.55
N GLN A 320 -9.85 0.74 23.45
CA GLN A 320 -11.10 0.08 23.79
C GLN A 320 -12.08 0.08 22.60
N ALA A 321 -12.22 1.20 21.89
CA ALA A 321 -13.09 1.31 20.72
C ALA A 321 -12.66 0.35 19.60
N PHE A 322 -11.35 0.17 19.40
CA PHE A 322 -10.82 -0.84 18.48
C PHE A 322 -11.25 -2.25 18.89
N ASP A 323 -11.06 -2.61 20.16
CA ASP A 323 -11.42 -3.93 20.70
C ASP A 323 -12.92 -4.21 20.58
N GLU A 324 -13.77 -3.23 20.90
CA GLU A 324 -15.23 -3.32 20.75
C GLU A 324 -15.64 -3.48 19.28
N LYS A 325 -14.98 -2.78 18.36
CA LYS A 325 -15.26 -2.88 16.92
C LYS A 325 -14.83 -4.23 16.35
N ILE A 326 -13.69 -4.78 16.76
CA ILE A 326 -13.26 -6.14 16.39
C ILE A 326 -14.32 -7.16 16.80
N GLU A 327 -14.78 -7.11 18.06
CA GLU A 327 -15.78 -8.05 18.55
C GLU A 327 -17.11 -7.89 17.81
N LYS A 328 -17.54 -6.65 17.54
CA LYS A 328 -18.76 -6.38 16.78
C LYS A 328 -18.73 -6.95 15.36
N ILE A 329 -17.59 -6.90 14.67
CA ILE A 329 -17.45 -7.35 13.28
C ILE A 329 -17.27 -8.86 13.20
N PHE A 330 -16.40 -9.43 14.02
CA PHE A 330 -15.95 -10.81 13.86
C PHE A 330 -16.61 -11.78 14.86
N ASN A 331 -17.14 -11.27 15.98
CA ASN A 331 -17.80 -12.02 17.05
C ASN A 331 -16.97 -13.26 17.46
N LEU A 332 -15.77 -13.00 18.02
CA LEU A 332 -14.73 -14.02 18.21
C LEU A 332 -14.73 -14.60 19.63
N ALA A 333 -15.22 -13.85 20.63
CA ALA A 333 -15.08 -14.20 22.04
C ALA A 333 -15.60 -15.59 22.40
N ASP A 334 -16.68 -16.04 21.74
CA ASP A 334 -17.29 -17.35 21.97
C ASP A 334 -16.79 -18.44 20.99
N LYS A 335 -15.94 -18.09 20.03
CA LYS A 335 -15.52 -18.99 18.93
C LYS A 335 -14.09 -19.50 19.07
N VAL A 336 -13.21 -18.71 19.69
CA VAL A 336 -11.76 -18.99 19.78
C VAL A 336 -11.19 -18.57 21.14
N ASP A 337 -9.99 -19.02 21.45
CA ASP A 337 -9.28 -18.67 22.69
C ASP A 337 -8.71 -17.23 22.67
N SER A 338 -8.26 -16.74 23.83
CA SER A 338 -7.73 -15.37 23.99
C SER A 338 -6.50 -15.07 23.16
N ASP A 339 -5.64 -16.07 22.92
CA ASP A 339 -4.41 -15.88 22.14
C ASP A 339 -4.77 -15.75 20.66
N SER A 340 -5.71 -16.58 20.19
CA SER A 340 -6.31 -16.44 18.85
C SER A 340 -6.99 -15.08 18.63
N ILE A 341 -7.69 -14.53 19.63
CA ILE A 341 -8.26 -13.16 19.56
C ILE A 341 -7.14 -12.13 19.41
N SER A 342 -6.04 -12.29 20.15
CA SER A 342 -4.89 -11.39 20.11
C SER A 342 -4.20 -11.42 18.74
N VAL A 343 -4.09 -12.61 18.13
CA VAL A 343 -3.62 -12.78 16.75
C VAL A 343 -4.55 -12.09 15.76
N GLY A 344 -5.87 -12.25 15.90
CA GLY A 344 -6.85 -11.57 15.03
C GLY A 344 -6.76 -10.05 15.09
N LYS A 345 -6.60 -9.49 16.30
CA LYS A 345 -6.38 -8.04 16.49
C LYS A 345 -5.10 -7.57 15.81
N ALA A 346 -3.99 -8.29 16.01
CA ALA A 346 -2.71 -7.97 15.36
C ALA A 346 -2.77 -8.14 13.84
N ALA A 347 -3.54 -9.08 13.31
CA ALA A 347 -3.73 -9.26 11.87
C ALA A 347 -4.44 -8.04 11.25
N VAL A 348 -5.53 -7.58 11.85
CA VAL A 348 -6.25 -6.37 11.41
C VAL A 348 -5.39 -5.12 11.60
N GLY A 349 -4.74 -4.99 12.76
CA GLY A 349 -3.85 -3.87 13.07
C GLY A 349 -2.69 -3.74 12.08
N ASN A 350 -1.99 -4.84 11.78
CA ASN A 350 -0.90 -4.83 10.80
C ASN A 350 -1.39 -4.57 9.37
N LEU A 351 -2.54 -5.12 8.98
CA LEU A 351 -3.11 -4.85 7.65
C LEU A 351 -3.41 -3.36 7.47
N LEU A 352 -4.09 -2.75 8.44
CA LEU A 352 -4.47 -1.33 8.38
C LEU A 352 -3.27 -0.40 8.56
N GLY A 353 -2.33 -0.75 9.45
CA GLY A 353 -1.07 -0.01 9.64
C GLY A 353 -0.04 -0.25 8.53
N GLY A 354 -0.31 -1.19 7.61
CA GLY A 354 0.45 -1.42 6.39
C GLY A 354 -0.07 -0.63 5.18
N ILE A 355 -1.19 0.10 5.31
CA ILE A 355 -1.69 0.96 4.23
C ILE A 355 -0.71 2.10 3.99
N GLY A 356 -0.28 2.26 2.75
CA GLY A 356 0.64 3.29 2.29
C GLY A 356 0.00 4.28 1.33
N TYR A 357 0.70 5.38 1.09
CA TYR A 357 0.39 6.36 0.06
C TYR A 357 1.65 6.60 -0.78
N PHE A 358 1.51 6.41 -2.08
CA PHE A 358 2.60 6.46 -3.03
C PHE A 358 2.27 7.44 -4.16
N TYR A 359 3.29 8.11 -4.68
CA TYR A 359 3.15 8.99 -5.84
C TYR A 359 4.34 8.81 -6.78
N GLY A 360 4.07 8.67 -8.08
CA GLY A 360 5.13 8.50 -9.07
C GLY A 360 4.62 7.99 -10.41
N GLN A 361 5.53 7.39 -11.19
CA GLN A 361 5.24 6.87 -12.53
C GLN A 361 5.79 5.45 -12.66
N SER A 362 4.91 4.49 -12.93
CA SER A 362 5.31 3.11 -13.24
C SER A 362 6.08 3.06 -14.57
N LYS A 363 7.10 2.20 -14.65
CA LYS A 363 7.90 1.98 -15.86
C LYS A 363 7.31 0.83 -16.67
N ILE A 364 6.97 1.05 -17.93
CA ILE A 364 6.33 0.03 -18.79
C ILE A 364 7.29 -0.40 -19.88
N ALA A 365 7.54 -1.70 -19.97
CA ALA A 365 8.39 -2.28 -20.99
C ALA A 365 7.84 -1.99 -22.40
N LEU A 366 8.69 -1.45 -23.28
CA LEU A 366 8.45 -1.42 -24.72
C LEU A 366 8.71 -2.82 -25.26
N SER A 367 7.80 -3.34 -26.10
CA SER A 367 7.85 -4.70 -26.64
C SER A 367 9.28 -5.16 -26.95
N GLY A 368 9.75 -6.13 -26.17
CA GLY A 368 11.09 -6.71 -26.22
C GLY A 368 11.00 -8.12 -25.66
N ASN A 369 11.76 -9.05 -26.25
CA ASN A 369 11.81 -10.42 -25.79
C ASN A 369 12.35 -10.42 -24.34
N PRO A 370 11.61 -10.93 -23.33
CA PRO A 370 12.08 -10.98 -21.94
C PRO A 370 13.43 -11.72 -21.78
N ASN A 371 13.82 -12.48 -22.81
CA ASN A 371 15.04 -13.28 -22.86
C ASN A 371 16.35 -12.46 -23.00
N HIS A 372 16.28 -11.13 -23.24
CA HIS A 372 17.45 -10.27 -23.26
C HIS A 372 17.59 -9.51 -21.94
N LYS A 373 18.48 -10.01 -21.06
CA LYS A 373 18.86 -9.42 -19.77
C LYS A 373 19.61 -8.07 -19.87
N GLU A 374 19.65 -7.44 -21.04
CA GLU A 374 20.21 -6.10 -21.21
C GLU A 374 19.09 -5.07 -21.24
N HIS A 375 19.15 -4.08 -20.32
CA HIS A 375 18.35 -2.84 -20.26
C HIS A 375 17.05 -2.88 -21.08
N VAL A 376 15.95 -3.37 -20.47
CA VAL A 376 14.63 -3.35 -21.12
C VAL A 376 14.21 -1.89 -21.30
N PRO A 377 14.09 -1.39 -22.55
CA PRO A 377 13.68 -0.01 -22.77
C PRO A 377 12.24 0.15 -22.27
N TYR A 378 11.98 1.22 -21.53
CA TYR A 378 10.67 1.48 -20.94
C TYR A 378 10.16 2.90 -21.25
N ILE A 379 8.84 3.04 -21.17
CA ILE A 379 8.14 4.33 -21.16
C ILE A 379 7.41 4.49 -19.84
N SER A 380 7.33 5.71 -19.34
CA SER A 380 6.64 5.99 -18.08
C SER A 380 5.12 6.08 -18.27
N TYR A 381 4.38 5.51 -17.32
CA TYR A 381 2.97 5.86 -17.09
C TYR A 381 2.84 7.35 -16.74
N TRP A 382 1.61 7.86 -16.73
CA TRP A 382 1.32 9.19 -16.18
C TRP A 382 1.62 9.24 -14.67
N PRO A 383 1.95 10.42 -14.11
CA PRO A 383 2.05 10.58 -12.67
C PRO A 383 0.74 10.22 -12.00
N ALA A 384 0.79 9.29 -11.05
CA ALA A 384 -0.38 8.78 -10.37
C ALA A 384 -0.14 8.62 -8.87
N GLU A 385 -1.23 8.76 -8.13
CA GLU A 385 -1.30 8.50 -6.70
C GLU A 385 -1.82 7.08 -6.49
N LEU A 386 -1.33 6.40 -5.46
CA LEU A 386 -1.85 5.11 -5.03
C LEU A 386 -1.94 5.07 -3.50
N TYR A 387 -3.16 4.95 -2.99
CA TYR A 387 -3.46 4.65 -1.60
C TYR A 387 -3.84 3.17 -1.52
N THR A 388 -3.05 2.33 -0.85
CA THR A 388 -3.16 0.86 -0.93
C THR A 388 -2.55 0.16 0.26
N ALA A 389 -3.02 -1.03 0.61
CA ALA A 389 -2.32 -1.94 1.51
C ALA A 389 -1.07 -2.54 0.81
N VAL A 390 -0.14 -3.08 1.61
CA VAL A 390 1.08 -3.74 1.11
C VAL A 390 1.18 -5.16 1.64
N PRO A 391 1.65 -6.15 0.85
CA PRO A 391 1.73 -7.54 1.31
C PRO A 391 2.67 -7.74 2.49
N CYS A 392 3.79 -7.01 2.49
CA CYS A 392 4.83 -7.15 3.50
C CYS A 392 5.62 -5.86 3.65
N ARG A 393 5.72 -5.33 4.87
CA ARG A 393 6.43 -4.08 5.18
C ARG A 393 7.95 -4.14 4.91
N SER A 394 8.57 -5.31 5.00
CA SER A 394 10.03 -5.46 4.80
C SER A 394 10.42 -5.77 3.35
N THR A 395 9.76 -6.77 2.75
CA THR A 395 10.12 -7.29 1.42
C THR A 395 9.31 -6.65 0.28
N PHE A 396 8.02 -6.37 0.52
CA PHE A 396 7.08 -5.94 -0.52
C PHE A 396 6.29 -4.68 -0.12
N PRO A 397 6.93 -3.55 0.26
CA PRO A 397 6.22 -2.40 0.81
C PRO A 397 5.64 -1.48 -0.27
N ARG A 398 4.86 -2.05 -1.18
CA ARG A 398 4.26 -1.38 -2.35
C ARG A 398 3.00 -2.12 -2.79
N GLY A 399 2.25 -1.53 -3.72
CA GLY A 399 1.00 -2.10 -4.21
C GLY A 399 1.23 -3.30 -5.13
N PHE A 400 0.56 -4.41 -4.83
CA PHE A 400 0.46 -5.59 -5.71
C PHE A 400 -1.00 -5.88 -6.03
N LEU A 401 -1.32 -5.98 -7.32
CA LEU A 401 -2.69 -5.99 -7.83
C LEU A 401 -3.51 -7.17 -7.29
N TRP A 402 -2.94 -8.37 -7.31
CA TRP A 402 -3.66 -9.56 -6.85
C TRP A 402 -3.69 -9.69 -5.31
N ASP A 403 -2.66 -9.24 -4.59
CA ASP A 403 -2.69 -9.20 -3.12
C ASP A 403 -3.79 -8.27 -2.61
N GLU A 404 -3.99 -7.13 -3.30
CA GLU A 404 -4.92 -6.11 -2.82
C GLU A 404 -6.36 -6.64 -2.70
N GLY A 405 -6.81 -7.49 -3.63
CA GLY A 405 -8.15 -8.08 -3.50
C GLY A 405 -8.33 -8.91 -2.23
N PHE A 406 -7.28 -9.59 -1.75
CA PHE A 406 -7.32 -10.32 -0.47
C PHE A 406 -7.26 -9.36 0.73
N HIS A 407 -6.45 -8.30 0.66
CA HIS A 407 -6.46 -7.23 1.67
C HIS A 407 -7.87 -6.67 1.84
N GLN A 408 -8.54 -6.37 0.72
CA GLN A 408 -9.85 -5.76 0.71
C GLN A 408 -10.92 -6.63 1.37
N LEU A 409 -10.81 -7.97 1.34
CA LEU A 409 -11.75 -8.85 2.05
C LEU A 409 -11.85 -8.53 3.55
N LEU A 410 -10.77 -8.09 4.19
CA LEU A 410 -10.80 -7.68 5.59
C LEU A 410 -11.10 -6.19 5.73
N ILE A 411 -10.52 -5.34 4.88
CA ILE A 411 -10.65 -3.89 4.98
C ILE A 411 -12.11 -3.45 4.78
N TRP A 412 -12.87 -4.00 3.82
CA TRP A 412 -14.26 -3.57 3.60
C TRP A 412 -15.18 -3.90 4.79
N ARG A 413 -14.89 -4.98 5.52
CA ARG A 413 -15.61 -5.35 6.76
C ARG A 413 -15.30 -4.39 7.91
N TRP A 414 -14.08 -3.84 7.92
CA TRP A 414 -13.64 -2.86 8.90
C TRP A 414 -14.14 -1.45 8.59
N ASP A 415 -13.92 -0.96 7.38
CA ASP A 415 -14.29 0.37 6.92
C ASP A 415 -14.49 0.37 5.39
N ILE A 416 -15.76 0.40 4.98
CA ILE A 416 -16.12 0.35 3.56
C ILE A 416 -15.61 1.57 2.78
N HIS A 417 -15.51 2.75 3.40
CA HIS A 417 -15.06 3.95 2.70
C HIS A 417 -13.55 3.91 2.43
N ILE A 418 -12.75 3.40 3.38
CA ILE A 418 -11.32 3.11 3.13
C ILE A 418 -11.19 2.11 1.98
N SER A 419 -11.99 1.03 2.00
CA SER A 419 -11.94 0.00 0.95
C SER A 419 -12.25 0.55 -0.44
N LEU A 420 -13.35 1.29 -0.59
CA LEU A 420 -13.74 1.88 -1.87
C LEU A 420 -12.74 2.94 -2.36
N ASP A 421 -12.12 3.70 -1.44
CA ASP A 421 -11.09 4.68 -1.77
C ASP A 421 -9.83 3.98 -2.35
N ILE A 422 -9.39 2.89 -1.73
CA ILE A 422 -8.28 2.07 -2.23
C ILE A 422 -8.61 1.43 -3.59
N ILE A 423 -9.77 0.79 -3.72
CA ILE A 423 -10.23 0.21 -5.00
C ILE A 423 -10.32 1.30 -6.07
N GLY A 424 -10.79 2.50 -5.72
CA GLY A 424 -10.83 3.66 -6.60
C GLY A 424 -9.45 4.04 -7.14
N HIS A 425 -8.43 4.12 -6.27
CA HIS A 425 -7.05 4.40 -6.68
C HIS A 425 -6.53 3.35 -7.67
N TRP A 426 -6.75 2.07 -7.42
CA TRP A 426 -6.33 1.00 -8.33
C TRP A 426 -7.01 1.06 -9.70
N LEU A 427 -8.33 1.29 -9.73
CA LEU A 427 -9.08 1.38 -10.99
C LEU A 427 -8.73 2.64 -11.78
N ASP A 428 -8.28 3.72 -11.13
CA ASP A 428 -7.79 4.92 -11.80
C ASP A 428 -6.43 4.71 -12.50
N LEU A 429 -5.72 3.61 -12.21
CA LEU A 429 -4.49 3.18 -12.92
C LEU A 429 -4.77 2.40 -14.21
N ILE A 430 -6.04 2.08 -14.52
CA ILE A 430 -6.42 1.41 -15.76
C ILE A 430 -6.09 2.31 -16.96
N ASN A 431 -5.36 1.75 -17.93
CA ASN A 431 -5.13 2.42 -19.22
C ASN A 431 -6.30 2.22 -20.20
N ILE A 432 -6.25 2.87 -21.36
CA ILE A 432 -7.31 2.81 -22.38
C ILE A 432 -7.55 1.40 -22.94
N ASP A 433 -6.62 0.47 -22.76
CA ASP A 433 -6.74 -0.93 -23.16
C ASP A 433 -7.39 -1.80 -22.08
N GLY A 434 -7.56 -1.29 -20.85
CA GLY A 434 -8.11 -2.04 -19.72
C GLY A 434 -7.05 -2.72 -18.84
N TRP A 435 -5.76 -2.46 -19.05
CA TRP A 435 -4.67 -3.07 -18.29
C TRP A 435 -4.26 -2.24 -17.07
N ILE A 436 -3.85 -2.95 -16.01
CA ILE A 436 -3.25 -2.39 -14.79
C ILE A 436 -1.91 -3.11 -14.57
N PRO A 437 -0.80 -2.38 -14.34
CA PRO A 437 0.46 -3.02 -13.95
C PRO A 437 0.30 -3.81 -12.65
N ARG A 438 0.81 -5.05 -12.63
CA ARG A 438 0.65 -5.96 -11.47
C ARG A 438 1.33 -5.44 -10.21
N GLU A 439 2.42 -4.70 -10.37
CA GLU A 439 3.24 -4.20 -9.27
C GLU A 439 3.45 -2.69 -9.46
N GLN A 440 3.08 -1.91 -8.44
CA GLN A 440 3.07 -0.45 -8.50
C GLN A 440 4.29 0.11 -7.77
N ILE A 441 5.34 0.40 -8.55
CA ILE A 441 6.62 0.91 -8.05
C ILE A 441 6.66 2.42 -8.29
N LEU A 442 6.09 3.18 -7.35
CA LEU A 442 5.85 4.61 -7.49
C LEU A 442 6.76 5.40 -6.55
N GLY A 443 7.66 6.21 -7.13
CA GLY A 443 8.55 7.10 -6.39
C GLY A 443 9.89 6.46 -5.99
N ALA A 444 10.82 7.28 -5.51
CA ALA A 444 12.19 6.87 -5.24
C ALA A 444 12.30 5.86 -4.08
N GLU A 445 11.46 5.98 -3.04
CA GLU A 445 11.42 5.05 -1.92
C GLU A 445 10.99 3.64 -2.36
N ALA A 446 10.01 3.52 -3.26
CA ALA A 446 9.60 2.22 -3.79
C ALA A 446 10.69 1.64 -4.71
N LEU A 447 11.29 2.47 -5.57
CA LEU A 447 12.34 2.05 -6.50
C LEU A 447 13.59 1.52 -5.80
N SER A 448 13.99 2.10 -4.67
CA SER A 448 15.18 1.65 -3.92
C SER A 448 15.02 0.25 -3.29
N ARG A 449 13.78 -0.30 -3.29
CA ARG A 449 13.45 -1.60 -2.70
C ARG A 449 13.21 -2.68 -3.75
N VAL A 450 13.44 -2.40 -5.03
CA VAL A 450 13.20 -3.33 -6.13
C VAL A 450 14.46 -3.46 -6.99
N PRO A 451 14.97 -4.68 -7.22
CA PRO A 451 16.04 -4.90 -8.19
C PRO A 451 15.64 -4.37 -9.57
N GLU A 452 16.60 -3.79 -10.31
CA GLU A 452 16.34 -3.06 -11.55
C GLU A 452 15.60 -3.89 -12.61
N GLU A 453 15.88 -5.19 -12.66
CA GLU A 453 15.28 -6.15 -13.58
C GLU A 453 13.76 -6.35 -13.39
N TYR A 454 13.22 -6.10 -12.19
CA TYR A 454 11.80 -6.26 -11.88
C TYR A 454 11.00 -4.96 -11.98
N VAL A 455 11.67 -3.82 -12.21
CA VAL A 455 10.99 -2.53 -12.28
C VAL A 455 10.09 -2.41 -13.53
N PRO A 456 10.53 -2.77 -14.75
CA PRO A 456 9.69 -2.68 -15.94
C PRO A 456 8.48 -3.62 -15.88
N GLN A 457 7.29 -3.05 -16.03
CA GLN A 457 6.02 -3.79 -16.06
C GLN A 457 5.64 -4.15 -17.50
N HIS A 458 5.20 -5.38 -17.72
CA HIS A 458 4.91 -5.91 -19.06
C HIS A 458 3.40 -5.88 -19.36
N PRO A 459 2.95 -5.13 -20.38
CA PRO A 459 1.52 -4.95 -20.67
C PRO A 459 0.81 -6.18 -21.24
N THR A 460 1.57 -7.21 -21.62
CA THR A 460 1.04 -8.52 -22.02
C THR A 460 0.67 -9.38 -20.81
N ASN A 461 1.29 -9.14 -19.66
CA ASN A 461 1.16 -9.98 -18.48
C ASN A 461 -0.09 -9.59 -17.70
N GLY A 462 -0.95 -10.58 -17.45
CA GLY A 462 -2.08 -10.46 -16.52
C GLY A 462 -1.69 -10.71 -15.07
N ASN A 463 -2.69 -10.62 -14.19
CA ASN A 463 -2.61 -11.04 -12.80
C ASN A 463 -4.02 -11.42 -12.32
N PRO A 464 -4.19 -12.33 -11.33
CA PRO A 464 -5.52 -12.71 -10.84
C PRO A 464 -6.36 -11.48 -10.45
N PRO A 465 -7.62 -11.36 -10.91
CA PRO A 465 -8.47 -10.21 -10.65
C PRO A 465 -9.15 -10.30 -9.28
N THR A 466 -8.38 -10.56 -8.22
CA THR A 466 -8.86 -10.81 -6.84
C THR A 466 -9.68 -9.65 -6.29
N MET A 467 -9.49 -8.43 -6.77
CA MET A 467 -10.32 -7.29 -6.39
C MET A 467 -11.81 -7.49 -6.73
N LEU A 468 -12.12 -8.31 -7.75
CA LEU A 468 -13.49 -8.74 -8.06
C LEU A 468 -14.06 -9.72 -7.02
N LEU A 469 -13.20 -10.47 -6.29
CA LEU A 469 -13.62 -11.28 -5.15
C LEU A 469 -14.11 -10.39 -4.01
N ALA A 470 -13.38 -9.32 -3.69
CA ALA A 470 -13.80 -8.34 -2.68
C ALA A 470 -15.10 -7.63 -3.08
N LEU A 471 -15.21 -7.17 -4.34
CA LEU A 471 -16.44 -6.55 -4.85
C LEU A 471 -17.64 -7.51 -4.82
N SER A 472 -17.43 -8.80 -5.12
CA SER A 472 -18.48 -9.82 -4.99
C SER A 472 -18.97 -9.95 -3.55
N GLY A 473 -18.06 -9.92 -2.57
CA GLY A 473 -18.41 -9.88 -1.15
C GLY A 473 -19.26 -8.66 -0.78
N ILE A 474 -18.88 -7.46 -1.24
CA ILE A 474 -19.62 -6.21 -1.02
C ILE A 474 -21.03 -6.29 -1.64
N ILE A 475 -21.15 -6.82 -2.86
CA ILE A 475 -22.45 -6.95 -3.55
C ILE A 475 -23.37 -7.94 -2.82
N ASN A 476 -22.81 -9.05 -2.31
CA ASN A 476 -23.59 -10.00 -1.53
C ASN A 476 -24.08 -9.36 -0.22
N ALA A 477 -23.24 -8.58 0.47
CA ALA A 477 -23.65 -7.81 1.64
C ALA A 477 -24.74 -6.76 1.32
N LEU A 478 -24.69 -6.11 0.14
CA LEU A 478 -25.78 -5.22 -0.33
C LEU A 478 -27.10 -5.97 -0.53
N LYS A 479 -27.06 -7.18 -1.11
CA LYS A 479 -28.23 -8.03 -1.32
C LYS A 479 -28.83 -8.50 0.01
N ASN A 480 -27.98 -8.79 0.99
CA ASN A 480 -28.36 -9.19 2.34
C ASN A 480 -28.79 -8.01 3.24
N SER A 481 -28.73 -6.78 2.73
CA SER A 481 -29.07 -5.56 3.50
C SER A 481 -28.20 -5.35 4.75
N GLU A 482 -26.92 -5.70 4.66
CA GLU A 482 -25.94 -5.53 5.75
C GLU A 482 -25.44 -4.08 5.89
N PHE A 483 -25.67 -3.25 4.86
CA PHE A 483 -25.29 -1.84 4.84
C PHE A 483 -26.43 -0.90 5.24
N ASN A 484 -26.09 0.21 5.88
CA ASN A 484 -27.05 1.29 6.14
C ASN A 484 -27.42 2.03 4.83
N ALA A 485 -28.44 2.90 4.88
CA ALA A 485 -28.95 3.58 3.68
C ALA A 485 -27.92 4.52 3.02
N MET A 486 -27.05 5.16 3.80
CA MET A 486 -26.00 6.05 3.31
C MET A 486 -24.92 5.25 2.58
N ASP A 487 -24.36 4.23 3.24
CA ASP A 487 -23.35 3.34 2.66
C ASP A 487 -23.87 2.69 1.37
N ARG A 488 -25.13 2.22 1.37
CA ARG A 488 -25.76 1.64 0.17
C ARG A 488 -25.78 2.62 -1.00
N SER A 489 -26.07 3.89 -0.74
CA SER A 489 -26.09 4.94 -1.78
C SER A 489 -24.69 5.22 -2.32
N GLU A 490 -23.69 5.31 -1.45
CA GLU A 490 -22.30 5.56 -1.84
C GLU A 490 -21.67 4.38 -2.59
N ILE A 491 -21.93 3.14 -2.15
CA ILE A 491 -21.49 1.95 -2.86
C ILE A 491 -22.16 1.88 -4.25
N SER A 492 -23.46 2.20 -4.34
CA SER A 492 -24.16 2.23 -5.64
C SER A 492 -23.54 3.26 -6.59
N LEU A 493 -23.31 4.49 -6.11
CA LEU A 493 -22.69 5.55 -6.90
C LEU A 493 -21.27 5.14 -7.35
N PHE A 494 -20.48 4.56 -6.46
CA PHE A 494 -19.15 4.06 -6.77
C PHE A 494 -19.20 3.01 -7.89
N LEU A 495 -20.05 1.99 -7.75
CA LEU A 495 -20.19 0.91 -8.74
C LEU A 495 -20.67 1.44 -10.09
N GLU A 496 -21.58 2.43 -10.11
CA GLU A 496 -22.05 3.08 -11.33
C GLU A 496 -20.91 3.75 -12.10
N CYS A 497 -20.08 4.52 -11.39
CA CYS A 497 -18.94 5.22 -11.98
C CYS A 497 -17.79 4.25 -12.34
N ALA A 498 -17.55 3.22 -11.52
CA ALA A 498 -16.50 2.24 -11.72
C ALA A 498 -16.82 1.23 -12.83
N PHE A 499 -18.09 1.02 -13.18
CA PHE A 499 -18.52 -0.02 -14.10
C PHE A 499 -17.79 0.02 -15.45
N GLY A 500 -17.54 1.21 -16.01
CA GLY A 500 -16.82 1.34 -17.28
C GLY A 500 -15.37 0.85 -17.21
N ARG A 501 -14.69 1.14 -16.09
CA ARG A 501 -13.32 0.69 -15.80
C ARG A 501 -13.28 -0.82 -15.54
N LEU A 502 -14.23 -1.33 -14.74
CA LEU A 502 -14.36 -2.76 -14.45
C LEU A 502 -14.68 -3.57 -15.72
N GLU A 503 -15.57 -3.07 -16.58
CA GLU A 503 -15.85 -3.65 -17.91
C GLU A 503 -14.58 -3.69 -18.76
N ALA A 504 -13.82 -2.59 -18.82
CA ALA A 504 -12.57 -2.55 -19.58
C ALA A 504 -11.54 -3.58 -19.06
N TRP A 505 -11.38 -3.67 -17.74
CA TRP A 505 -10.44 -4.61 -17.12
C TRP A 505 -10.84 -6.07 -17.34
N PHE A 506 -12.13 -6.41 -17.17
CA PHE A 506 -12.64 -7.74 -17.48
C PHE A 506 -12.43 -8.10 -18.96
N GLN A 507 -12.77 -7.19 -19.87
CA GLN A 507 -12.60 -7.44 -21.31
C GLN A 507 -11.14 -7.59 -21.69
N TRP A 508 -10.25 -6.78 -21.11
CA TRP A 508 -8.81 -6.94 -21.30
C TRP A 508 -8.36 -8.34 -20.88
N LEU A 509 -8.73 -8.80 -19.68
CA LEU A 509 -8.35 -10.14 -19.19
C LEU A 509 -8.93 -11.25 -20.09
N ASN A 510 -10.23 -11.18 -20.37
CA ASN A 510 -10.95 -12.21 -21.14
C ASN A 510 -10.47 -12.30 -22.60
N ILE A 511 -10.06 -11.19 -23.21
CA ILE A 511 -9.60 -11.16 -24.61
C ILE A 511 -8.11 -11.48 -24.70
N THR A 512 -7.26 -10.78 -23.92
CA THR A 512 -5.81 -10.85 -24.10
C THR A 512 -5.19 -12.14 -23.57
N GLN A 513 -5.82 -12.77 -22.59
CA GLN A 513 -5.35 -14.04 -22.01
C GLN A 513 -6.08 -15.26 -22.59
N SER A 514 -6.86 -15.08 -23.66
CA SER A 514 -7.56 -16.19 -24.32
C SER A 514 -6.56 -17.16 -24.99
N GLY A 515 -6.81 -18.46 -24.87
CA GLY A 515 -6.05 -19.52 -25.52
C GLY A 515 -6.60 -19.87 -26.91
N GLU A 516 -5.90 -20.75 -27.63
CA GLU A 516 -6.29 -21.15 -28.98
C GLU A 516 -7.64 -21.89 -29.04
N GLN A 517 -7.99 -22.62 -27.97
CA GLN A 517 -9.27 -23.31 -27.89
C GLN A 517 -10.36 -22.44 -27.28
N MET A 518 -11.59 -22.63 -27.75
CA MET A 518 -12.76 -21.96 -27.20
C MET A 518 -12.85 -22.22 -25.68
N SER A 519 -13.11 -21.15 -24.90
CA SER A 519 -13.20 -21.18 -23.43
C SER A 519 -11.93 -21.59 -22.69
N SER A 520 -10.77 -21.62 -23.38
CA SER A 520 -9.46 -21.81 -22.78
C SER A 520 -8.72 -20.48 -22.61
N TYR A 521 -7.81 -20.44 -21.65
CA TYR A 521 -7.00 -19.27 -21.31
C TYR A 521 -5.58 -19.72 -20.94
N TYR A 522 -4.60 -18.85 -21.12
CA TYR A 522 -3.23 -19.07 -20.66
C TYR A 522 -2.57 -17.77 -20.22
N TRP A 523 -1.54 -17.93 -19.39
CA TRP A 523 -0.79 -16.85 -18.79
C TRP A 523 0.39 -16.50 -19.69
N HIS A 524 0.50 -15.23 -20.09
CA HIS A 524 1.66 -14.73 -20.81
C HIS A 524 2.87 -14.51 -19.90
N GLY A 525 4.08 -14.57 -20.47
CA GLY A 525 5.32 -14.21 -19.79
C GLY A 525 6.14 -15.36 -19.23
N ARG A 526 5.76 -16.63 -19.50
CA ARG A 526 6.61 -17.80 -19.20
C ARG A 526 7.83 -17.85 -20.13
N ASP A 527 9.00 -18.18 -19.58
CA ASP A 527 10.24 -18.33 -20.35
C ASP A 527 10.35 -19.74 -20.95
N ASN A 528 10.18 -19.86 -22.27
CA ASN A 528 10.24 -21.15 -22.95
C ASN A 528 11.66 -21.63 -23.32
N VAL A 529 12.69 -20.83 -23.04
CA VAL A 529 14.10 -21.15 -23.35
C VAL A 529 15.01 -21.17 -22.13
N THR A 530 14.48 -20.93 -20.92
CA THR A 530 15.28 -20.97 -19.69
C THR A 530 16.02 -22.29 -19.53
N THR A 531 17.28 -22.19 -19.14
CA THR A 531 18.14 -23.32 -18.73
C THR A 531 18.52 -23.24 -17.26
N PHE A 532 18.05 -22.21 -16.56
CA PHE A 532 18.31 -21.98 -15.13
C PHE A 532 17.27 -22.64 -14.23
N GLU A 533 16.06 -22.87 -14.76
CA GLU A 533 14.91 -23.38 -14.00
C GLU A 533 14.55 -24.79 -14.48
N LEU A 534 14.15 -25.66 -13.54
CA LEU A 534 13.68 -27.02 -13.86
C LEU A 534 12.34 -26.98 -14.61
N ASN A 535 11.42 -26.12 -14.15
CA ASN A 535 10.15 -25.80 -14.77
C ASN A 535 10.06 -24.28 -14.90
N PRO A 536 9.76 -23.72 -16.09
CA PRO A 536 9.70 -22.28 -16.25
C PRO A 536 8.64 -21.62 -15.36
N GLN A 537 9.01 -20.54 -14.68
CA GLN A 537 8.11 -19.81 -13.79
C GLN A 537 6.90 -19.18 -14.51
N THR A 538 5.83 -18.91 -13.76
CA THR A 538 4.60 -18.24 -14.22
C THR A 538 4.22 -17.06 -13.33
N LEU A 539 5.07 -16.03 -13.29
CA LEU A 539 4.93 -14.86 -12.39
C LEU A 539 3.58 -14.13 -12.49
N SER A 540 2.96 -14.16 -13.68
CA SER A 540 1.66 -13.54 -13.93
C SER A 540 0.53 -14.23 -13.17
N SER A 541 0.65 -15.52 -12.82
CA SER A 541 -0.43 -16.21 -12.08
C SER A 541 -0.44 -15.89 -10.58
N GLY A 542 0.63 -15.30 -10.04
CA GLY A 542 0.84 -15.18 -8.59
C GLY A 542 1.29 -16.47 -7.90
N PHE A 543 1.49 -17.55 -8.67
CA PHE A 543 2.02 -18.83 -8.21
C PHE A 543 3.29 -19.13 -9.00
N ASP A 544 4.34 -18.38 -8.68
CA ASP A 544 5.53 -18.21 -9.51
C ASP A 544 6.17 -19.54 -9.94
N ASP A 545 6.35 -20.48 -9.02
CA ASP A 545 7.02 -21.76 -9.25
C ASP A 545 6.07 -22.98 -9.23
N TYR A 546 4.75 -22.75 -9.25
CA TYR A 546 3.79 -23.84 -9.37
C TYR A 546 4.03 -24.59 -10.69
N PRO A 547 4.25 -25.91 -10.66
CA PRO A 547 4.71 -26.63 -11.82
C PRO A 547 3.63 -26.68 -12.91
N ARG A 548 3.97 -26.16 -14.10
CA ARG A 548 3.11 -26.20 -15.30
C ARG A 548 3.78 -27.00 -16.41
N ALA A 549 3.32 -26.85 -17.66
CA ALA A 549 3.96 -27.49 -18.81
C ALA A 549 5.46 -27.18 -18.85
N SER A 550 6.28 -28.23 -18.98
CA SER A 550 7.75 -28.12 -18.97
C SER A 550 8.32 -27.37 -20.18
N HIS A 551 7.57 -27.34 -21.28
CA HIS A 551 7.92 -26.64 -22.50
C HIS A 551 6.79 -25.65 -22.81
N PRO A 552 6.89 -24.41 -22.29
CA PRO A 552 5.85 -23.39 -22.49
C PRO A 552 5.59 -23.14 -23.97
N SER A 553 4.32 -22.98 -24.32
CA SER A 553 3.87 -22.81 -25.71
C SER A 553 2.49 -22.14 -25.76
N ALA A 554 2.08 -21.67 -26.93
CA ALA A 554 0.75 -21.08 -27.11
C ALA A 554 -0.40 -22.08 -26.92
N ASP A 555 -0.11 -23.39 -26.96
CA ASP A 555 -1.10 -24.48 -26.80
C ASP A 555 -1.50 -24.73 -25.32
N GLU A 556 -0.85 -24.02 -24.39
CA GLU A 556 -1.12 -24.19 -22.96
C GLU A 556 -2.54 -23.78 -22.59
N ARG A 557 -3.10 -24.47 -21.59
CA ARG A 557 -4.42 -24.14 -21.03
C ARG A 557 -4.29 -24.18 -19.51
N HIS A 558 -4.50 -23.03 -18.89
CA HIS A 558 -4.32 -22.82 -17.46
C HIS A 558 -5.67 -22.80 -16.74
N LEU A 559 -5.86 -23.76 -15.83
CA LEU A 559 -7.15 -23.97 -15.15
C LEU A 559 -7.48 -22.81 -14.21
N ASP A 560 -6.51 -22.37 -13.44
CA ASP A 560 -6.62 -21.26 -12.49
C ASP A 560 -7.11 -19.98 -13.18
N LEU A 561 -6.53 -19.62 -14.33
CA LEU A 561 -6.94 -18.45 -15.09
C LEU A 561 -8.38 -18.58 -15.62
N ARG A 562 -8.78 -19.75 -16.12
CA ARG A 562 -10.17 -19.98 -16.54
C ARG A 562 -11.15 -19.77 -15.38
N CYS A 563 -10.82 -20.25 -14.19
CA CYS A 563 -11.62 -20.03 -12.98
C CYS A 563 -11.66 -18.56 -12.57
N TRP A 564 -10.56 -17.82 -12.70
CA TRP A 564 -10.53 -16.38 -12.46
C TRP A 564 -11.43 -15.59 -13.42
N VAL A 565 -11.46 -15.95 -14.70
CA VAL A 565 -12.35 -15.31 -15.68
C VAL A 565 -13.82 -15.64 -15.40
N LEU A 566 -14.13 -16.86 -14.96
CA LEU A 566 -15.47 -17.22 -14.48
C LEU A 566 -15.91 -16.32 -13.31
N LEU A 567 -15.10 -16.24 -12.24
CA LEU A 567 -15.39 -15.39 -11.08
C LEU A 567 -15.57 -13.93 -11.48
N ALA A 568 -14.73 -13.44 -12.39
CA ALA A 568 -14.84 -12.09 -12.91
C ALA A 568 -16.15 -11.85 -13.68
N ALA A 569 -16.58 -12.81 -14.49
CA ALA A 569 -17.84 -12.75 -15.23
C ALA A 569 -19.06 -12.78 -14.28
N GLU A 570 -19.04 -13.60 -13.24
CA GLU A 570 -20.09 -13.67 -12.23
C GLU A 570 -20.20 -12.37 -11.41
N CYS A 571 -19.06 -11.80 -11.03
CA CYS A 571 -19.00 -10.50 -10.35
C CYS A 571 -19.60 -9.40 -11.22
N MET A 572 -19.13 -9.28 -12.47
CA MET A 572 -19.63 -8.28 -13.43
C MET A 572 -21.13 -8.44 -13.68
N HIS A 573 -21.62 -9.67 -13.81
CA HIS A 573 -23.06 -9.93 -13.96
C HIS A 573 -23.86 -9.50 -12.71
N SER A 574 -23.32 -9.75 -11.51
CA SER A 574 -23.95 -9.31 -10.26
C SER A 574 -24.00 -7.79 -10.12
N ILE A 575 -22.96 -7.07 -10.54
CA ILE A 575 -22.95 -5.60 -10.60
C ILE A 575 -23.99 -5.10 -11.62
N GLU A 576 -24.01 -5.68 -12.82
CA GLU A 576 -24.95 -5.33 -13.88
C GLU A 576 -26.41 -5.47 -13.42
N GLN A 577 -26.75 -6.59 -12.77
CA GLN A 577 -28.07 -6.83 -12.19
C GLN A 577 -28.41 -5.84 -11.08
N PHE A 578 -27.48 -5.60 -10.14
CA PHE A 578 -27.70 -4.67 -9.03
C PHE A 578 -27.96 -3.23 -9.53
N LEU A 579 -27.24 -2.81 -10.57
CA LEU A 579 -27.37 -1.48 -11.17
C LEU A 579 -28.47 -1.38 -12.24
N ASN A 580 -29.21 -2.46 -12.52
CA ASN A 580 -30.20 -2.56 -13.60
C ASN A 580 -29.66 -2.09 -14.96
N LYS A 581 -28.40 -2.42 -15.29
CA LYS A 581 -27.80 -2.06 -16.58
C LYS A 581 -28.28 -3.00 -17.69
N GLU A 582 -28.48 -2.45 -18.88
CA GLU A 582 -28.83 -3.25 -20.06
C GLU A 582 -27.63 -4.09 -20.53
N THR A 583 -27.88 -5.37 -20.80
CA THR A 583 -26.87 -6.27 -21.37
C THR A 583 -26.57 -5.89 -22.81
N LYS A 584 -25.34 -5.45 -23.07
CA LYS A 584 -24.89 -5.12 -24.42
C LYS A 584 -24.72 -6.41 -25.26
N PRO A 585 -25.15 -6.42 -26.53
CA PRO A 585 -24.90 -7.53 -27.44
C PRO A 585 -23.40 -7.86 -27.55
N GLY A 586 -23.04 -9.14 -27.41
CA GLY A 586 -21.63 -9.58 -27.43
C GLY A 586 -20.84 -9.34 -26.13
N ARG A 587 -21.46 -8.78 -25.09
CA ARG A 587 -20.87 -8.59 -23.75
C ARG A 587 -21.79 -9.10 -22.64
N SER A 588 -22.36 -10.29 -22.83
CA SER A 588 -23.18 -10.93 -21.79
C SER A 588 -22.30 -11.62 -20.76
N TYR A 589 -22.11 -10.97 -19.61
CA TYR A 589 -21.37 -11.52 -18.48
C TYR A 589 -22.01 -12.80 -17.96
N GLY A 590 -23.34 -12.82 -17.81
CA GLY A 590 -24.08 -14.03 -17.41
C GLY A 590 -23.96 -15.19 -18.39
N SER A 591 -23.90 -14.94 -19.70
CA SER A 591 -23.66 -16.01 -20.69
C SER A 591 -22.23 -16.53 -20.63
N THR A 592 -21.25 -15.65 -20.40
CA THR A 592 -19.84 -16.03 -20.22
C THR A 592 -19.67 -16.87 -18.95
N ALA A 593 -20.27 -16.44 -17.85
CA ALA A 593 -20.29 -17.20 -16.60
C ALA A 593 -20.96 -18.56 -16.77
N LYS A 594 -22.08 -18.64 -17.50
CA LYS A 594 -22.75 -19.92 -17.80
C LYS A 594 -21.89 -20.84 -18.67
N LEU A 595 -21.18 -20.30 -19.66
CA LEU A 595 -20.26 -21.07 -20.51
C LEU A 595 -19.09 -21.61 -19.68
N LEU A 596 -18.49 -20.78 -18.83
CA LEU A 596 -17.31 -21.16 -18.07
C LEU A 596 -17.64 -22.05 -16.85
N SER A 597 -18.85 -21.99 -16.32
CA SER A 597 -19.31 -22.91 -15.26
C SER A 597 -19.76 -24.28 -15.76
N ASP A 598 -19.83 -24.51 -17.08
CA ASP A 598 -20.15 -25.82 -17.66
C ASP A 598 -19.00 -26.83 -17.41
N ILE A 599 -19.28 -27.81 -16.54
CA ILE A 599 -18.32 -28.86 -16.13
C ILE A 599 -18.05 -29.84 -17.27
N GLU A 600 -19.02 -30.12 -18.15
CA GLU A 600 -18.79 -31.01 -19.29
C GLU A 600 -17.83 -30.36 -20.28
N LEU A 601 -18.03 -29.07 -20.55
CA LEU A 601 -17.09 -28.29 -21.37
C LEU A 601 -15.72 -28.19 -20.72
N LEU A 602 -15.65 -27.93 -19.40
CA LEU A 602 -14.38 -27.92 -18.67
C LEU A 602 -13.64 -29.25 -18.84
N ASN A 603 -14.34 -30.38 -18.65
CA ASN A 603 -13.75 -31.69 -18.83
C ASN A 603 -13.28 -31.92 -20.27
N GLN A 604 -13.99 -31.43 -21.29
CA GLN A 604 -13.54 -31.53 -22.69
C GLN A 604 -12.28 -30.71 -22.96
N VAL A 605 -12.21 -29.49 -22.39
CA VAL A 605 -11.05 -28.60 -22.55
C VAL A 605 -9.83 -29.11 -21.78
N PHE A 606 -9.99 -29.81 -20.65
CA PHE A 606 -8.85 -30.29 -19.86
C PHE A 606 -8.67 -31.82 -19.88
N ALA A 607 -9.44 -32.55 -20.68
CA ALA A 607 -9.31 -34.00 -20.81
C ALA A 607 -7.94 -34.38 -21.40
N CYS A 608 -7.17 -35.14 -20.63
CA CYS A 608 -6.06 -35.96 -21.14
C CYS A 608 -6.61 -37.32 -21.59
N ALA A 609 -6.17 -37.84 -22.74
CA ALA A 609 -6.52 -39.19 -23.20
C ALA A 609 -5.38 -40.19 -22.92
N PRO A 610 -5.64 -41.48 -22.60
CA PRO A 610 -6.92 -42.11 -22.25
C PRO A 610 -7.16 -42.11 -20.72
N PRO A 611 -8.36 -42.49 -20.23
CA PRO A 611 -8.87 -42.02 -18.95
C PRO A 611 -8.18 -42.74 -17.79
N LEU A 612 -7.46 -41.99 -16.95
CA LEU A 612 -7.17 -42.45 -15.60
C LEU A 612 -8.47 -42.35 -14.77
N PRO A 613 -8.78 -43.34 -13.91
CA PRO A 613 -10.02 -43.39 -13.11
C PRO A 613 -10.21 -42.20 -12.13
N PHE A 614 -9.25 -41.28 -12.06
CA PHE A 614 -9.08 -40.28 -11.02
C PHE A 614 -9.83 -38.96 -11.26
N PHE A 615 -10.09 -38.57 -12.51
CA PHE A 615 -10.79 -37.31 -12.80
C PHE A 615 -12.27 -37.31 -12.38
N ARG A 616 -12.84 -38.47 -12.04
CA ARG A 616 -14.21 -38.57 -11.48
C ARG A 616 -14.32 -38.11 -10.03
N ALA A 617 -13.24 -38.08 -9.25
CA ALA A 617 -13.31 -37.74 -7.82
C ALA A 617 -13.22 -36.24 -7.54
N VAL A 618 -12.52 -35.47 -8.38
CA VAL A 618 -12.48 -33.99 -8.27
C VAL A 618 -13.82 -33.37 -8.70
N ALA A 619 -14.59 -34.07 -9.54
CA ALA A 619 -15.87 -33.63 -10.07
C ALA A 619 -17.05 -33.62 -9.06
N HIS A 620 -16.84 -34.06 -7.81
CA HIS A 620 -17.85 -33.98 -6.74
C HIS A 620 -17.54 -32.92 -5.67
N LEU A 621 -16.43 -32.19 -5.78
CA LEU A 621 -16.27 -30.93 -5.04
C LEU A 621 -16.90 -29.82 -5.86
N ASP A 622 -18.07 -29.40 -5.40
CA ASP A 622 -18.75 -28.17 -5.83
C ASP A 622 -17.71 -27.04 -5.97
N ILE A 623 -17.50 -26.51 -7.18
CA ILE A 623 -16.72 -25.27 -7.39
C ILE A 623 -17.38 -24.11 -6.63
N SER A 624 -18.67 -24.25 -6.31
CA SER A 624 -19.40 -23.41 -5.37
C SER A 624 -18.71 -23.32 -3.99
N LEU A 625 -18.05 -24.39 -3.50
CA LEU A 625 -17.37 -24.43 -2.20
C LEU A 625 -16.01 -23.70 -2.19
N CYS A 626 -15.29 -23.60 -3.32
CA CYS A 626 -14.08 -22.79 -3.39
C CYS A 626 -14.37 -21.28 -3.42
N ILE A 627 -15.58 -20.90 -3.83
CA ILE A 627 -16.03 -19.49 -3.89
C ILE A 627 -16.87 -19.12 -2.65
N SER A 628 -17.51 -20.10 -1.98
CA SER A 628 -18.29 -19.89 -0.75
C SER A 628 -17.52 -20.13 0.56
N ALA A 629 -16.23 -20.44 0.51
CA ALA A 629 -15.39 -20.67 1.71
C ALA A 629 -14.98 -19.35 2.38
N VAL A 630 -15.97 -18.66 2.95
CA VAL A 630 -15.77 -17.69 4.04
C VAL A 630 -16.36 -18.22 5.37
N ASP A 631 -17.06 -19.36 5.35
CA ASP A 631 -17.39 -20.11 6.58
C ASP A 631 -16.38 -21.24 6.80
N ILE A 632 -15.39 -20.98 7.65
CA ILE A 632 -14.44 -21.99 8.14
C ILE A 632 -15.17 -22.85 9.17
N SER A 633 -15.75 -23.96 8.72
CA SER A 633 -15.92 -25.14 9.56
C SER A 633 -15.78 -26.42 8.74
N LEU A 634 -14.66 -27.11 8.99
CA LEU A 634 -14.45 -28.56 8.84
C LEU A 634 -15.06 -29.23 7.58
N CYS A 635 -14.30 -29.25 6.47
CA CYS A 635 -14.42 -30.32 5.48
C CYS A 635 -13.01 -30.74 5.03
N PRO A 636 -12.64 -32.05 5.10
CA PRO A 636 -11.31 -32.50 4.74
C PRO A 636 -11.17 -32.47 3.20
N ILE A 637 -10.42 -31.50 2.68
CA ILE A 637 -10.02 -31.47 1.27
C ILE A 637 -9.04 -32.61 1.05
N GLN A 638 -9.47 -33.71 0.43
CA GLN A 638 -8.57 -34.74 -0.10
C GLN A 638 -8.07 -34.30 -1.48
N LEU A 639 -6.92 -33.63 -1.51
CA LEU A 639 -6.12 -33.47 -2.72
C LEU A 639 -5.60 -34.84 -3.14
N HIS A 640 -5.98 -35.29 -4.33
CA HIS A 640 -5.61 -36.63 -4.79
C HIS A 640 -4.34 -36.54 -5.65
N PHE A 641 -3.23 -36.96 -5.04
CA PHE A 641 -1.90 -37.10 -5.64
C PHE A 641 -1.87 -38.35 -6.55
N ASP A 642 -1.34 -38.20 -7.76
CA ASP A 642 -0.99 -39.33 -8.63
C ASP A 642 0.47 -39.72 -8.35
N ASP A 643 0.70 -40.94 -7.85
CA ASP A 643 2.03 -41.41 -7.45
C ASP A 643 3.02 -41.60 -8.63
N ALA A 644 2.54 -41.58 -9.88
CA ALA A 644 3.37 -41.78 -11.07
C ALA A 644 3.68 -40.47 -11.81
N TYR A 645 2.79 -39.47 -11.73
CA TYR A 645 2.90 -38.25 -12.54
C TYR A 645 2.75 -36.93 -11.75
N GLY A 646 2.27 -36.95 -10.50
CA GLY A 646 1.88 -35.74 -9.78
C GLY A 646 0.60 -35.12 -10.35
N ALA A 647 -0.11 -34.31 -9.56
CA ALA A 647 -1.33 -33.64 -10.01
C ALA A 647 -0.98 -32.40 -10.86
N TYR A 648 -1.06 -32.51 -12.19
CA TYR A 648 -1.08 -31.34 -13.06
C TYR A 648 -2.53 -30.94 -13.36
N PHE A 649 -2.90 -29.73 -12.97
CA PHE A 649 -4.23 -29.17 -13.25
C PHE A 649 -4.30 -28.43 -14.59
N ASP A 650 -3.15 -28.22 -15.23
CA ASP A 650 -3.00 -27.52 -16.51
C ASP A 650 -2.70 -28.48 -17.66
N PHE A 651 -2.98 -28.04 -18.89
CA PHE A 651 -2.63 -28.78 -20.10
C PHE A 651 -1.45 -28.13 -20.82
N GLY A 652 -0.49 -28.94 -21.27
CA GLY A 652 0.57 -28.53 -22.19
C GLY A 652 1.61 -29.63 -22.41
N ASN A 653 2.77 -29.27 -22.97
CA ASN A 653 3.84 -30.22 -23.27
C ASN A 653 4.70 -30.55 -22.04
N HIS A 654 4.60 -31.80 -21.57
CA HIS A 654 5.40 -32.35 -20.48
C HIS A 654 6.46 -33.33 -21.02
N SER A 655 7.67 -33.26 -20.46
CA SER A 655 8.73 -34.26 -20.68
C SER A 655 9.14 -34.85 -19.33
N GLU A 656 9.79 -36.02 -19.34
CA GLU A 656 10.32 -36.71 -18.15
C GLU A 656 11.41 -35.92 -17.38
N LYS A 657 11.61 -34.62 -17.61
CA LYS A 657 12.49 -33.79 -16.75
C LYS A 657 12.07 -33.81 -15.27
N ILE A 658 10.82 -34.18 -14.97
CA ILE A 658 10.25 -34.32 -13.62
C ILE A 658 10.19 -35.82 -13.21
N GLY A 659 10.93 -36.69 -13.90
CA GLY A 659 11.10 -38.09 -13.58
C GLY A 659 12.52 -38.37 -13.06
N SER A 660 12.61 -38.83 -11.81
CA SER A 660 13.78 -39.40 -11.14
C SER A 660 14.95 -38.46 -10.78
N THR A 661 14.89 -37.93 -9.55
CA THR A 661 15.97 -38.10 -8.55
C THR A 661 15.34 -38.35 -7.19
#